data_AF-A0A7X3CP56-F1
#
_entry.id   AF-A0A7X3CP56-F1
#
_cell.length_a   1.000
_cell.length_b   1.000
_cell.length_c   1.000
_cell.angle_alpha   90.00
_cell.angle_beta   90.00
_cell.angle_gamma   90.00
#
_symmetry.space_group_name_H-M   'P 1'
#
loop_
_entity.id
_entity.type
_entity.pdbx_description
1 polymer ?
#
loop_
_entity_poly.entity_id
_entity_poly.type
_entity_poly.pdbx_seq_one_letter_code
_entity_poly.pdbx_strand_id
1 'polypeptide(L)'
;MSYLYEFIEYQEDLPIRLFVNSVAYVPFHWHKEVEIIYVLQGAITIHVDQRNYELKQDDIIVVNSMSVHQIDRTNQDNVLLTLQFSPDLLDEQRAVSCNSLYQTPESQDIYDSIRRYLAQMAREASKKTQGSRNYSLGLLHMLAGHLMRYFSIQLTEEKQNNVNDYDYQRLNRVLQFIDHNYSQKITLQSIADQEHLSLHYFSHFFSDKIGIPFQKYLTSVRLEKAVNALMDTNHSVTQIALDCGFANVKLFNKYFKEKYDTTPGAFREALTAAKPVDPDRKPLTYEESTSADYYEVDTIQAMESLYRYLEPSQASAVLSSASSVIYDEVEILIDEKTAGNPYTKHWNWLTTAGRAVEGLRADWQAQFLELQRRLGFSHIRFHGIFNDEMMVYTETADGEPVYNWAYVDKLYDFLLQAGIRPFVALSFMPSALARSKETIFWWRGHIAPPRDQNKWNALVREFIRHCLNRYGLEEVSSWYFEVWNEPDLSGVCWAGSKQEYFQFYAETAKTIKSISPRLRLGGPAMGYGSLWNDNWTEEFIAFCSDRQAPIDFFSFHVYSEYPSLKEEQPKLTTLMPSTFYLDSVKRLRSKLAATALPDLELHMTEWNFSLYDRNLIHDTMFMGAFVVHHALQTLGTLKSLAYWSFTDVFEESQVPSSMLYGGFGLMNRNGLKKPSYYAFELLAKLGDRIVSQGDGYIVTSGQNGSLQILMYNYAHVDQLFASGDWSGLTELSRYTIFEEKGNRAFHLKLNEREHGCKVTRYRLDREHGSVFDEWVRLGAPTYPTEEELQFLQHRSGPQMHVEWLSATERLEHTYIVPPHGILLLTLQPQY
;
A
#
# COMPACT_ATOMS: atom_id res chain seq x y z
N MET A 1 -11.41 5.00 -44.73
CA MET A 1 -11.10 4.89 -43.29
C MET A 1 -9.81 5.64 -43.06
N SER A 2 -9.74 6.52 -42.05
CA SER A 2 -8.49 7.18 -41.64
C SER A 2 -7.75 6.24 -40.69
N TYR A 3 -6.47 6.02 -40.93
CA TYR A 3 -5.63 5.15 -40.11
C TYR A 3 -4.62 6.06 -39.41
N LEU A 4 -4.59 6.02 -38.09
CA LEU A 4 -3.75 6.91 -37.29
C LEU A 4 -2.40 6.23 -37.03
N TYR A 5 -1.30 6.95 -37.26
CA TYR A 5 0.01 6.48 -36.83
C TYR A 5 0.21 6.83 -35.35
N GLU A 6 0.47 5.85 -34.50
CA GLU A 6 0.74 6.05 -33.07
C GLU A 6 2.26 6.14 -32.82
N PHE A 7 2.67 7.12 -32.02
CA PHE A 7 4.04 7.19 -31.51
C PHE A 7 4.10 6.49 -30.15
N ILE A 8 4.92 5.46 -30.03
CA ILE A 8 5.09 4.71 -28.79
C ILE A 8 6.22 5.32 -27.95
N GLU A 9 5.89 5.68 -26.71
CA GLU A 9 6.87 6.13 -25.71
C GLU A 9 7.31 4.94 -24.85
N TYR A 10 8.61 4.61 -24.87
CA TYR A 10 9.16 3.55 -24.04
C TYR A 10 9.26 3.97 -22.55
N GLN A 11 9.32 2.99 -21.65
CA GLN A 11 9.56 3.24 -20.23
C GLN A 11 10.92 3.89 -20.01
N GLU A 12 11.02 4.78 -19.00
CA GLU A 12 12.31 5.35 -18.59
C GLU A 12 13.33 4.22 -18.39
N ASP A 13 14.45 4.29 -19.12
CA ASP A 13 15.60 3.36 -19.09
C ASP A 13 15.46 1.97 -19.75
N LEU A 14 14.33 1.62 -20.37
CA LEU A 14 14.14 0.32 -21.07
C LEU A 14 13.58 0.47 -22.49
N PRO A 15 14.04 -0.31 -23.49
CA PRO A 15 13.53 -0.25 -24.87
C PRO A 15 12.20 -1.03 -25.04
N ILE A 16 11.32 -0.96 -24.04
CA ILE A 16 10.00 -1.60 -24.04
C ILE A 16 8.95 -0.65 -23.46
N ARG A 17 7.70 -0.86 -23.85
CA ARG A 17 6.52 -0.34 -23.14
C ARG A 17 5.66 -1.53 -22.72
N LEU A 18 5.58 -1.77 -21.41
CA LEU A 18 4.72 -2.80 -20.83
C LEU A 18 3.64 -2.11 -19.99
N PHE A 19 2.38 -2.41 -20.27
CA PHE A 19 1.26 -1.79 -19.57
C PHE A 19 0.03 -2.72 -19.56
N VAL A 20 -0.85 -2.48 -18.59
CA VAL A 20 -2.13 -3.19 -18.48
C VAL A 20 -3.25 -2.20 -18.79
N ASN A 21 -4.21 -2.59 -19.62
CA ASN A 21 -5.34 -1.75 -19.98
C ASN A 21 -6.62 -2.53 -20.27
N SER A 22 -7.74 -1.92 -19.94
CA SER A 22 -9.04 -2.15 -20.58
C SER A 22 -9.15 -1.60 -21.98
N VAL A 23 -9.92 -2.22 -22.85
CA VAL A 23 -10.29 -1.58 -24.12
C VAL A 23 -11.80 -1.55 -24.27
N ALA A 24 -12.35 -0.35 -24.43
CA ALA A 24 -13.70 -0.16 -24.97
C ALA A 24 -13.68 -0.14 -26.50
N TYR A 25 -12.81 0.70 -27.05
CA TYR A 25 -12.59 0.89 -28.48
C TYR A 25 -11.23 1.54 -28.71
N VAL A 26 -10.35 0.90 -29.48
CA VAL A 26 -9.14 1.52 -30.02
C VAL A 26 -9.31 1.60 -31.54
N PRO A 27 -9.31 2.80 -32.14
CA PRO A 27 -9.52 2.96 -33.59
C PRO A 27 -8.42 2.27 -34.40
N PHE A 28 -8.65 2.13 -35.71
CA PHE A 28 -7.62 1.65 -36.62
C PHE A 28 -6.35 2.50 -36.56
N HIS A 29 -5.26 1.87 -36.16
CA HIS A 29 -3.95 2.50 -36.02
C HIS A 29 -2.84 1.51 -36.37
N TRP A 30 -1.61 2.02 -36.41
CA TRP A 30 -0.40 1.26 -36.67
C TRP A 30 0.80 2.01 -36.09
N HIS A 31 1.82 1.26 -35.70
CA HIS A 31 3.04 1.79 -35.08
C HIS A 31 4.24 0.93 -35.51
N LYS A 32 5.46 1.38 -35.16
CA LYS A 32 6.70 0.72 -35.58
C LYS A 32 6.97 -0.54 -34.76
N GLU A 33 6.51 -0.57 -33.53
CA GLU A 33 6.81 -1.59 -32.54
C GLU A 33 6.18 -2.94 -32.91
N VAL A 34 6.80 -4.01 -32.42
CA VAL A 34 6.13 -5.30 -32.32
C VAL A 34 5.33 -5.29 -31.03
N GLU A 35 4.06 -5.68 -31.12
CA GLU A 35 3.14 -5.65 -30.00
C GLU A 35 2.61 -7.04 -29.68
N ILE A 36 2.68 -7.41 -28.41
CA ILE A 36 2.08 -8.64 -27.88
C ILE A 36 0.90 -8.23 -27.01
N ILE A 37 -0.27 -8.75 -27.34
CA ILE A 37 -1.50 -8.57 -26.56
C ILE A 37 -1.82 -9.89 -25.89
N TYR A 38 -1.89 -9.88 -24.57
CA TYR A 38 -2.34 -10.99 -23.73
C TYR A 38 -3.67 -10.62 -23.07
N VAL A 39 -4.70 -11.44 -23.23
CA VAL A 39 -5.99 -11.21 -22.56
C VAL A 39 -5.91 -11.76 -21.14
N LEU A 40 -5.74 -10.88 -20.16
CA LEU A 40 -5.70 -11.24 -18.74
C LEU A 40 -7.08 -11.69 -18.23
N GLN A 41 -8.16 -11.05 -18.69
CA GLN A 41 -9.54 -11.37 -18.31
C GLN A 41 -10.50 -11.02 -19.45
N GLY A 42 -11.58 -11.80 -19.56
CA GLY A 42 -12.69 -11.49 -20.44
C GLY A 42 -12.41 -11.77 -21.91
N ALA A 43 -12.92 -10.91 -22.82
CA ALA A 43 -12.76 -11.10 -24.26
C ALA A 43 -12.77 -9.80 -25.07
N ILE A 44 -11.96 -9.77 -26.12
CA ILE A 44 -11.88 -8.67 -27.10
C ILE A 44 -12.06 -9.18 -28.52
N THR A 45 -12.52 -8.32 -29.42
CA THR A 45 -12.39 -8.51 -30.86
C THR A 45 -11.22 -7.67 -31.35
N ILE A 46 -10.25 -8.30 -32.01
CA ILE A 46 -9.13 -7.60 -32.62
C ILE A 46 -9.18 -7.78 -34.14
N HIS A 47 -9.04 -6.67 -34.85
CA HIS A 47 -8.93 -6.63 -36.30
C HIS A 47 -7.46 -6.42 -36.65
N VAL A 48 -6.79 -7.37 -37.30
CA VAL A 48 -5.39 -7.27 -37.75
C VAL A 48 -5.31 -7.82 -39.18
N ASP A 49 -4.68 -7.08 -40.09
CA ASP A 49 -4.42 -7.52 -41.47
C ASP A 49 -5.67 -8.08 -42.20
N GLN A 50 -6.79 -7.35 -42.11
CA GLN A 50 -8.10 -7.70 -42.72
C GLN A 50 -8.77 -8.97 -42.17
N ARG A 51 -8.30 -9.48 -41.03
CA ARG A 51 -8.90 -10.61 -40.32
C ARG A 51 -9.38 -10.16 -38.95
N ASN A 52 -10.45 -10.80 -38.50
CA ASN A 52 -11.07 -10.52 -37.22
C ASN A 52 -10.87 -11.75 -36.32
N TYR A 53 -10.38 -11.51 -35.11
CA TYR A 53 -10.15 -12.54 -34.11
C TYR A 53 -10.91 -12.16 -32.84
N GLU A 54 -11.63 -13.11 -32.26
CA GLU A 54 -12.17 -12.97 -30.91
C GLU A 54 -11.20 -13.66 -29.96
N LEU A 55 -10.47 -12.89 -29.14
CA LEU A 55 -9.55 -13.39 -28.15
C LEU A 55 -10.24 -13.47 -26.79
N LYS A 56 -9.99 -14.54 -26.04
CA LYS A 56 -10.54 -14.79 -24.70
C LYS A 56 -9.41 -14.83 -23.69
N GLN A 57 -9.76 -14.86 -22.41
CA GLN A 57 -8.80 -15.02 -21.32
C GLN A 57 -7.74 -16.09 -21.61
N ASP A 58 -6.48 -15.75 -21.32
CA ASP A 58 -5.24 -16.49 -21.60
C ASP A 58 -4.79 -16.54 -23.07
N ASP A 59 -5.53 -15.93 -24.01
CA ASP A 59 -5.10 -15.82 -25.40
C ASP A 59 -3.99 -14.79 -25.60
N ILE A 60 -3.09 -15.10 -26.53
CA ILE A 60 -1.96 -14.27 -26.98
C ILE A 60 -2.11 -14.02 -28.48
N ILE A 61 -1.93 -12.78 -28.90
CA ILE A 61 -1.67 -12.45 -30.30
C ILE A 61 -0.45 -11.53 -30.41
N VAL A 62 0.36 -11.75 -31.45
CA VAL A 62 1.43 -10.83 -31.83
C VAL A 62 0.99 -10.02 -33.05
N VAL A 63 1.01 -8.70 -32.92
CA VAL A 63 0.85 -7.74 -33.99
C VAL A 63 2.25 -7.33 -34.47
N ASN A 64 2.50 -7.53 -35.77
CA ASN A 64 3.81 -7.23 -36.34
C ASN A 64 3.99 -5.73 -36.56
N SER A 65 5.25 -5.31 -36.65
CA SER A 65 5.63 -3.94 -37.01
C SER A 65 4.88 -3.47 -38.26
N MET A 66 4.30 -2.28 -38.20
CA MET A 66 3.54 -1.65 -39.29
C MET A 66 2.23 -2.36 -39.68
N SER A 67 1.78 -3.38 -38.94
CA SER A 67 0.46 -3.99 -39.17
C SER A 67 -0.63 -3.05 -38.66
N VAL A 68 -1.61 -2.79 -39.53
CA VAL A 68 -2.80 -2.01 -39.16
C VAL A 68 -3.72 -2.86 -38.31
N HIS A 69 -4.09 -2.33 -37.14
CA HIS A 69 -4.96 -3.02 -36.22
C HIS A 69 -5.91 -2.10 -35.46
N GLN A 70 -6.97 -2.72 -34.93
CA GLN A 70 -8.04 -2.10 -34.17
C GLN A 70 -8.49 -3.09 -33.10
N ILE A 71 -8.90 -2.58 -31.93
CA ILE A 71 -9.39 -3.42 -30.83
C ILE A 71 -10.76 -2.92 -30.41
N ASP A 72 -11.73 -3.83 -30.34
CA ASP A 72 -13.10 -3.59 -29.92
C ASP A 72 -13.44 -4.46 -28.70
N ARG A 73 -14.18 -3.90 -27.75
CA ARG A 73 -14.74 -4.70 -26.65
C ARG A 73 -15.80 -5.68 -27.18
N THR A 74 -15.88 -6.85 -26.56
CA THR A 74 -17.02 -7.75 -26.77
C THR A 74 -18.21 -7.36 -25.88
N ASN A 75 -19.17 -8.27 -25.71
CA ASN A 75 -20.22 -8.14 -24.70
C ASN A 75 -19.74 -8.47 -23.28
N GLN A 76 -18.47 -8.87 -23.12
CA GLN A 76 -17.82 -9.07 -21.83
C GLN A 76 -16.88 -7.90 -21.55
N ASP A 77 -16.67 -7.60 -20.26
CA ASP A 77 -15.53 -6.79 -19.84
C ASP A 77 -14.23 -7.50 -20.25
N ASN A 78 -13.14 -6.75 -20.36
CA ASN A 78 -11.84 -7.30 -20.72
C ASN A 78 -10.76 -6.67 -19.85
N VAL A 79 -9.57 -7.28 -19.80
CA VAL A 79 -8.32 -6.71 -19.28
C VAL A 79 -7.19 -7.28 -20.12
N LEU A 80 -6.29 -6.42 -20.61
CA LEU A 80 -5.19 -6.80 -21.49
C LEU A 80 -3.84 -6.44 -20.84
N LEU A 81 -2.85 -7.32 -20.98
CA LEU A 81 -1.44 -6.96 -20.81
C LEU A 81 -0.84 -6.76 -22.20
N THR A 82 -0.26 -5.59 -22.42
CA THR A 82 0.33 -5.22 -23.70
C THR A 82 1.83 -4.96 -23.53
N LEU A 83 2.64 -5.69 -24.31
CA LEU A 83 4.08 -5.48 -24.41
C LEU A 83 4.42 -4.98 -25.82
N GLN A 84 5.00 -3.79 -25.91
CA GLN A 84 5.52 -3.21 -27.15
C GLN A 84 7.05 -3.12 -27.07
N PHE A 85 7.74 -3.56 -28.13
CA PHE A 85 9.20 -3.55 -28.20
C PHE A 85 9.72 -3.33 -29.63
N SER A 86 10.98 -2.91 -29.76
CA SER A 86 11.57 -2.60 -31.07
C SER A 86 11.62 -3.84 -31.99
N PRO A 87 11.23 -3.73 -33.27
CA PRO A 87 11.38 -4.82 -34.24
C PRO A 87 12.84 -5.23 -34.48
N ASP A 88 13.82 -4.39 -34.09
CA ASP A 88 15.25 -4.68 -34.22
C ASP A 88 15.71 -5.93 -33.44
N LEU A 89 14.88 -6.43 -32.51
CA LEU A 89 15.11 -7.67 -31.78
C LEU A 89 14.72 -8.94 -32.56
N LEU A 90 14.09 -8.79 -33.73
CA LEU A 90 13.71 -9.88 -34.63
C LEU A 90 14.60 -9.91 -35.87
N ASP A 91 14.74 -11.07 -36.52
CA ASP A 91 15.54 -11.17 -37.76
C ASP A 91 14.90 -10.38 -38.91
N GLU A 92 15.74 -9.71 -39.69
CA GLU A 92 15.31 -9.02 -40.92
C GLU A 92 14.53 -9.96 -41.85
N GLN A 93 13.47 -9.43 -42.49
CA GLN A 93 12.61 -10.14 -43.46
C GLN A 93 11.78 -11.31 -42.89
N ARG A 94 11.70 -11.46 -41.57
CA ARG A 94 10.78 -12.39 -40.91
C ARG A 94 9.64 -11.63 -40.23
N ALA A 95 8.49 -12.28 -40.16
CA ALA A 95 7.37 -11.85 -39.33
C ALA A 95 7.05 -12.94 -38.30
N VAL A 96 6.37 -12.57 -37.23
CA VAL A 96 5.94 -13.49 -36.17
C VAL A 96 4.47 -13.83 -36.39
N SER A 97 4.18 -15.12 -36.59
CA SER A 97 2.82 -15.64 -36.73
C SER A 97 2.38 -16.34 -35.43
N CYS A 98 2.32 -15.58 -34.33
CA CYS A 98 1.91 -16.08 -33.02
C CYS A 98 0.47 -15.65 -32.72
N ASN A 99 -0.43 -16.63 -32.64
CA ASN A 99 -1.83 -16.45 -32.26
C ASN A 99 -2.32 -17.72 -31.58
N SER A 100 -2.62 -17.65 -30.28
CA SER A 100 -3.02 -18.80 -29.45
C SER A 100 -4.35 -19.42 -29.86
N LEU A 101 -5.16 -18.78 -30.71
CA LEU A 101 -6.35 -19.41 -31.30
C LEU A 101 -5.99 -20.63 -32.17
N TYR A 102 -4.73 -20.71 -32.62
CA TYR A 102 -4.19 -21.87 -33.34
C TYR A 102 -3.40 -22.83 -32.43
N GLN A 103 -3.43 -22.63 -31.11
CA GLN A 103 -2.77 -23.49 -30.13
C GLN A 103 -3.38 -24.91 -30.17
N THR A 104 -2.51 -25.91 -30.33
CA THR A 104 -2.83 -27.32 -30.13
C THR A 104 -2.24 -27.82 -28.81
N PRO A 105 -2.72 -28.96 -28.25
CA PRO A 105 -2.14 -29.55 -27.04
C PRO A 105 -0.62 -29.79 -27.13
N GLU A 106 -0.11 -30.15 -28.31
CA GLU A 106 1.33 -30.38 -28.54
C GLU A 106 2.15 -29.09 -28.55
N SER A 107 1.51 -27.94 -28.79
CA SER A 107 2.16 -26.62 -28.80
C SER A 107 1.97 -25.83 -27.50
N GLN A 108 1.25 -26.39 -26.52
CA GLN A 108 0.89 -25.71 -25.28
C GLN A 108 2.12 -25.14 -24.54
N ASP A 109 3.17 -25.95 -24.36
CA ASP A 109 4.40 -25.52 -23.68
C ASP A 109 5.11 -24.34 -24.36
N ILE A 110 4.94 -24.22 -25.68
CA ILE A 110 5.50 -23.13 -26.48
C ILE A 110 4.77 -21.82 -26.13
N TYR A 111 3.44 -21.83 -26.05
CA TYR A 111 2.67 -20.63 -25.65
C TYR A 111 2.83 -20.32 -24.15
N ASP A 112 2.84 -21.34 -23.29
CA ASP A 112 3.03 -21.17 -21.85
C ASP A 112 4.41 -20.56 -21.52
N SER A 113 5.42 -20.78 -22.37
CA SER A 113 6.70 -20.09 -22.24
C SER A 113 6.59 -18.58 -22.48
N ILE A 114 5.74 -18.14 -23.43
CA ILE A 114 5.46 -16.70 -23.64
C ILE A 114 4.76 -16.13 -22.41
N ARG A 115 3.72 -16.82 -21.91
CA ARG A 115 3.00 -16.42 -20.68
C ARG A 115 3.96 -16.29 -19.48
N ARG A 116 4.91 -17.22 -19.35
CA ARG A 116 5.98 -17.17 -18.35
C ARG A 116 6.87 -15.93 -18.48
N TYR A 117 7.34 -15.60 -19.68
CA TYR A 117 8.16 -14.39 -19.87
C TYR A 117 7.37 -13.12 -19.56
N LEU A 118 6.12 -13.02 -20.04
CA LEU A 118 5.24 -11.88 -19.75
C LEU A 118 4.99 -11.73 -18.24
N ALA A 119 4.74 -12.84 -17.53
CA ALA A 119 4.56 -12.86 -16.08
C ALA A 119 5.83 -12.40 -15.35
N GLN A 120 7.01 -12.88 -15.76
CA GLN A 120 8.29 -12.50 -15.17
C GLN A 120 8.62 -11.01 -15.42
N MET A 121 8.36 -10.51 -16.62
CA MET A 121 8.56 -9.10 -16.97
C MET A 121 7.60 -8.19 -16.20
N ALA A 122 6.33 -8.57 -16.08
CA ALA A 122 5.35 -7.84 -15.27
C ALA A 122 5.76 -7.81 -13.79
N ARG A 123 6.27 -8.92 -13.24
CA ARG A 123 6.80 -8.97 -11.88
C ARG A 123 8.03 -8.08 -11.71
N GLU A 124 8.97 -8.11 -12.65
CA GLU A 124 10.21 -7.33 -12.56
C GLU A 124 9.95 -5.82 -12.67
N ALA A 125 9.05 -5.40 -13.57
CA ALA A 125 8.62 -4.01 -13.70
C ALA A 125 7.99 -3.44 -12.42
N SER A 126 7.40 -4.33 -11.62
CA SER A 126 6.80 -4.04 -10.32
C SER A 126 7.83 -3.97 -9.19
N LYS A 127 8.70 -4.98 -9.08
CA LYS A 127 9.63 -5.13 -7.95
C LYS A 127 10.82 -4.19 -8.01
N LYS A 128 11.26 -3.80 -9.22
CA LYS A 128 12.40 -2.89 -9.47
C LYS A 128 13.62 -3.17 -8.59
N THR A 129 13.96 -4.45 -8.46
CA THR A 129 15.08 -4.90 -7.63
C THR A 129 16.43 -4.43 -8.18
N GLN A 130 17.50 -4.56 -7.40
CA GLN A 130 18.83 -4.27 -7.91
C GLN A 130 19.14 -5.15 -9.13
N GLY A 131 19.47 -4.51 -10.26
CA GLY A 131 19.72 -5.21 -11.54
C GLY A 131 18.49 -5.43 -12.41
N SER A 132 17.30 -4.97 -11.97
CA SER A 132 16.01 -5.08 -12.66
C SER A 132 16.08 -4.79 -14.15
N ARG A 133 16.74 -3.69 -14.53
CA ARG A 133 16.93 -3.30 -15.94
C ARG A 133 17.56 -4.41 -16.77
N ASN A 134 18.67 -4.98 -16.29
CA ASN A 134 19.40 -6.02 -17.02
C ASN A 134 18.61 -7.34 -17.05
N TYR A 135 17.87 -7.64 -15.97
CA TYR A 135 17.00 -8.81 -15.92
C TYR A 135 15.86 -8.71 -16.92
N SER A 136 15.14 -7.58 -16.95
CA SER A 136 14.09 -7.27 -17.93
C SER A 136 14.60 -7.33 -19.37
N LEU A 137 15.79 -6.79 -19.65
CA LEU A 137 16.42 -6.93 -20.96
C LEU A 137 16.72 -8.40 -21.31
N GLY A 138 17.21 -9.19 -20.35
CA GLY A 138 17.44 -10.62 -20.55
C GLY A 138 16.15 -11.38 -20.87
N LEU A 139 15.07 -11.12 -20.13
CA LEU A 139 13.74 -11.69 -20.39
C LEU A 139 13.24 -11.33 -21.79
N LEU A 140 13.38 -10.07 -22.19
CA LEU A 140 12.98 -9.60 -23.51
C LEU A 140 13.72 -10.34 -24.63
N HIS A 141 15.03 -10.55 -24.50
CA HIS A 141 15.81 -11.31 -25.49
C HIS A 141 15.39 -12.78 -25.55
N MET A 142 15.10 -13.38 -24.39
CA MET A 142 14.60 -14.76 -24.33
C MET A 142 13.24 -14.91 -24.99
N LEU A 143 12.34 -13.94 -24.76
CA LEU A 143 11.04 -13.87 -25.40
C LEU A 143 11.16 -13.69 -26.92
N ALA A 144 11.96 -12.72 -27.39
CA ALA A 144 12.20 -12.49 -28.81
C ALA A 144 12.78 -13.74 -29.51
N GLY A 145 13.81 -14.37 -28.91
CA GLY A 145 14.37 -15.62 -29.42
C GLY A 145 13.37 -16.78 -29.46
N HIS A 146 12.46 -16.85 -28.48
CA HIS A 146 11.39 -17.84 -28.44
C HIS A 146 10.37 -17.61 -29.57
N LEU A 147 9.95 -16.36 -29.79
CA LEU A 147 9.08 -15.99 -30.91
C LEU A 147 9.71 -16.37 -32.25
N MET A 148 11.00 -16.06 -32.42
CA MET A 148 11.72 -16.35 -33.66
C MET A 148 11.88 -17.85 -33.93
N ARG A 149 12.12 -18.65 -32.88
CA ARG A 149 12.33 -20.09 -33.01
C ARG A 149 11.07 -20.85 -33.41
N TYR A 150 9.92 -20.47 -32.84
CA TYR A 150 8.70 -21.28 -32.96
C TYR A 150 7.60 -20.64 -33.81
N PHE A 151 7.65 -19.33 -34.02
CA PHE A 151 6.58 -18.59 -34.71
C PHE A 151 7.08 -17.75 -35.90
N SER A 152 8.37 -17.79 -36.25
CA SER A 152 8.87 -17.03 -37.39
C SER A 152 8.36 -17.59 -38.72
N ILE A 153 7.87 -16.69 -39.56
CA ILE A 153 7.50 -16.96 -40.95
C ILE A 153 8.34 -16.07 -41.86
N GLN A 154 8.73 -16.61 -43.01
CA GLN A 154 9.43 -15.82 -44.02
C GLN A 154 8.41 -14.95 -44.76
N LEU A 155 8.71 -13.67 -44.92
CA LEU A 155 7.90 -12.78 -45.74
C LEU A 155 8.09 -13.17 -47.21
N THR A 156 7.14 -13.90 -47.79
CA THR A 156 7.12 -14.20 -49.23
C THR A 156 6.64 -12.98 -50.03
N GLU A 157 7.19 -12.79 -51.24
CA GLU A 157 6.76 -11.72 -52.17
C GLU A 157 5.24 -11.77 -52.46
N GLU A 158 4.61 -12.93 -52.38
CA GLU A 158 3.15 -13.09 -52.56
C GLU A 158 2.31 -12.53 -51.41
N LYS A 159 2.82 -12.49 -50.17
CA LYS A 159 2.11 -11.88 -49.03
C LYS A 159 2.21 -10.35 -49.04
N GLN A 160 3.23 -9.78 -49.69
CA GLN A 160 3.25 -8.35 -49.98
C GLN A 160 2.05 -7.97 -50.86
N ASN A 161 1.69 -8.80 -51.85
CA ASN A 161 0.64 -8.49 -52.83
C ASN A 161 -0.82 -8.62 -52.35
N ASN A 162 -1.09 -9.19 -51.17
CA ASN A 162 -2.47 -9.48 -50.72
C ASN A 162 -3.11 -8.38 -49.83
N VAL A 163 -2.39 -7.31 -49.51
CA VAL A 163 -3.02 -6.06 -49.02
C VAL A 163 -3.14 -5.14 -50.21
N ASN A 164 -4.34 -5.07 -50.78
CA ASN A 164 -4.66 -4.32 -52.00
C ASN A 164 -4.68 -2.79 -51.77
N ASP A 165 -3.72 -2.26 -51.02
CA ASP A 165 -3.57 -0.84 -50.82
C ASP A 165 -2.13 -0.44 -51.13
N TYR A 166 -1.91 -0.13 -52.41
CA TYR A 166 -0.66 0.34 -53.01
C TYR A 166 -0.03 1.47 -52.18
N ASP A 167 -0.86 2.27 -51.52
CA ASP A 167 -0.44 3.36 -50.64
C ASP A 167 0.30 2.86 -49.38
N TYR A 168 -0.10 1.73 -48.79
CA TYR A 168 0.58 1.20 -47.59
C TYR A 168 1.94 0.61 -47.91
N GLN A 169 2.05 -0.16 -48.99
CA GLN A 169 3.34 -0.69 -49.43
C GLN A 169 4.30 0.45 -49.77
N ARG A 170 3.79 1.49 -50.45
CA ARG A 170 4.54 2.71 -50.73
C ARG A 170 4.96 3.41 -49.44
N LEU A 171 4.05 3.57 -48.48
CA LEU A 171 4.36 4.21 -47.21
C LEU A 171 5.40 3.42 -46.41
N ASN A 172 5.29 2.10 -46.35
CA ASN A 172 6.26 1.26 -45.65
C ASN A 172 7.66 1.37 -46.29
N ARG A 173 7.78 1.33 -47.63
CA ARG A 173 9.06 1.58 -48.31
C ARG A 173 9.63 2.96 -47.98
N VAL A 174 8.77 3.98 -47.95
CA VAL A 174 9.15 5.34 -47.59
C VAL A 174 9.66 5.42 -46.14
N LEU A 175 8.95 4.81 -45.19
CA LEU A 175 9.34 4.81 -43.79
C LEU A 175 10.63 4.02 -43.55
N GLN A 176 10.77 2.84 -44.17
CA GLN A 176 12.01 2.07 -44.13
C GLN A 176 13.16 2.85 -44.73
N PHE A 177 12.96 3.53 -45.86
CA PHE A 177 13.99 4.39 -46.44
C PHE A 177 14.39 5.51 -45.48
N ILE A 178 13.43 6.15 -44.81
CA ILE A 178 13.72 7.17 -43.80
C ILE A 178 14.51 6.57 -42.63
N ASP A 179 14.11 5.43 -42.07
CA ASP A 179 14.78 4.81 -40.92
C ASP A 179 16.20 4.31 -41.25
N HIS A 180 16.48 3.90 -42.49
CA HIS A 180 17.82 3.49 -42.94
C HIS A 180 18.72 4.68 -43.32
N ASN A 181 18.13 5.80 -43.77
CA ASN A 181 18.88 6.94 -44.31
C ASN A 181 18.73 8.23 -43.48
N TYR A 182 18.17 8.14 -42.27
CA TYR A 182 17.87 9.30 -41.42
C TYR A 182 19.10 10.21 -41.19
N SER A 183 20.29 9.63 -41.05
CA SER A 183 21.55 10.35 -40.83
C SER A 183 22.02 11.16 -42.04
N GLN A 184 21.49 10.87 -43.23
CA GLN A 184 21.87 11.52 -44.48
C GLN A 184 20.96 12.71 -44.81
N LYS A 185 21.37 13.53 -45.79
CA LYS A 185 20.56 14.65 -46.30
C LYS A 185 19.42 14.14 -47.18
N ILE A 186 18.37 13.61 -46.57
CA ILE A 186 17.14 13.23 -47.26
C ILE A 186 16.21 14.46 -47.40
N THR A 187 15.57 14.59 -48.55
CA THR A 187 14.61 15.67 -48.83
C THR A 187 13.28 15.08 -49.29
N LEU A 188 12.21 15.86 -49.19
CA LEU A 188 10.91 15.43 -49.69
C LEU A 188 10.97 15.12 -51.20
N GLN A 189 11.76 15.89 -51.95
CA GLN A 189 12.00 15.67 -53.38
C GLN A 189 12.71 14.35 -53.65
N SER A 190 13.76 14.01 -52.89
CA SER A 190 14.52 12.77 -53.12
C SER A 190 13.68 11.51 -52.94
N ILE A 191 12.73 11.53 -51.99
CA ILE A 191 11.82 10.39 -51.78
C ILE A 191 10.70 10.37 -52.82
N ALA A 192 10.18 11.55 -53.20
CA ALA A 192 9.21 11.64 -54.29
C ALA A 192 9.78 11.09 -55.61
N ASP A 193 11.04 11.43 -55.93
CA ASP A 193 11.73 10.94 -57.14
C ASP A 193 11.93 9.41 -57.08
N GLN A 194 12.29 8.88 -55.91
CA GLN A 194 12.49 7.44 -55.68
C GLN A 194 11.19 6.63 -55.82
N GLU A 195 10.06 7.17 -55.34
CA GLU A 195 8.74 6.54 -55.49
C GLU A 195 8.05 6.90 -56.80
N HIS A 196 8.75 7.59 -57.71
CA HIS A 196 8.25 8.03 -59.02
C HIS A 196 6.97 8.89 -58.93
N LEU A 197 6.91 9.77 -57.93
CA LEU A 197 5.79 10.67 -57.65
C LEU A 197 6.16 12.14 -57.86
N SER A 198 5.16 12.97 -58.18
CA SER A 198 5.36 14.42 -58.13
C SER A 198 5.52 14.87 -56.67
N LEU A 199 6.35 15.90 -56.45
CA LEU A 199 6.58 16.48 -55.11
C LEU A 199 5.26 16.83 -54.41
N HIS A 200 4.34 17.45 -55.14
CA HIS A 200 3.05 17.89 -54.60
C HIS A 200 2.20 16.70 -54.15
N TYR A 201 2.13 15.65 -54.99
CA TYR A 201 1.39 14.44 -54.65
C TYR A 201 2.02 13.72 -53.46
N PHE A 202 3.35 13.55 -53.44
CA PHE A 202 4.04 12.89 -52.33
C PHE A 202 3.90 13.66 -51.01
N SER A 203 4.00 14.99 -51.03
CA SER A 203 3.80 15.83 -49.83
C SER A 203 2.41 15.63 -49.22
N HIS A 204 1.38 15.62 -50.06
CA HIS A 204 0.01 15.41 -49.62
C HIS A 204 -0.21 13.97 -49.17
N PHE A 205 0.25 13.00 -49.95
CA PHE A 205 0.21 11.57 -49.62
C PHE A 205 0.85 11.27 -48.26
N PHE A 206 2.07 11.76 -48.02
CA PHE A 206 2.78 11.51 -46.76
C PHE A 206 2.05 12.14 -45.57
N SER A 207 1.64 13.40 -45.70
CA SER A 207 0.98 14.12 -44.59
C SER A 207 -0.42 13.57 -44.31
N ASP A 208 -1.14 13.10 -45.33
CA ASP A 208 -2.45 12.46 -45.21
C ASP A 208 -2.36 11.11 -44.49
N LYS A 209 -1.33 10.31 -44.80
CA LYS A 209 -1.17 8.97 -44.19
C LYS A 209 -0.47 8.98 -42.83
N ILE A 210 0.45 9.92 -42.58
CA ILE A 210 1.23 10.02 -41.33
C ILE A 210 0.63 11.03 -40.35
N GLY A 211 -0.24 11.93 -40.81
CA GLY A 211 -0.89 12.97 -39.98
C GLY A 211 0.02 14.18 -39.66
N ILE A 212 1.32 14.10 -39.96
CA ILE A 212 2.26 15.21 -39.78
C ILE A 212 3.13 15.43 -41.03
N PRO A 213 3.64 16.67 -41.24
CA PRO A 213 4.53 16.95 -42.37
C PRO A 213 5.83 16.13 -42.31
N PHE A 214 6.31 15.69 -43.47
CA PHE A 214 7.55 14.91 -43.63
C PHE A 214 8.75 15.41 -42.83
N GLN A 215 9.01 16.73 -42.84
CA GLN A 215 10.14 17.30 -42.11
C GLN A 215 10.00 17.13 -40.58
N LYS A 216 8.77 17.19 -40.07
CA LYS A 216 8.47 16.95 -38.65
C LYS A 216 8.65 15.48 -38.30
N TYR A 217 8.21 14.57 -39.17
CA TYR A 217 8.42 13.13 -39.01
C TYR A 217 9.91 12.75 -39.02
N LEU A 218 10.67 13.18 -40.03
CA LEU A 218 12.12 12.97 -40.10
C LEU A 218 12.85 13.52 -38.88
N THR A 219 12.47 14.72 -38.43
CA THR A 219 13.04 15.31 -37.21
C THR A 219 12.78 14.42 -35.99
N SER A 220 11.58 13.86 -35.88
CA SER A 220 11.19 12.96 -34.77
C SER A 220 12.01 11.67 -34.77
N VAL A 221 12.16 11.02 -35.93
CA VAL A 221 13.01 9.82 -36.09
C VAL A 221 14.47 10.11 -35.70
N ARG A 222 15.02 11.24 -36.14
CA ARG A 222 16.39 11.64 -35.80
C ARG A 222 16.57 11.92 -34.31
N LEU A 223 15.56 12.50 -33.66
CA LEU A 223 15.57 12.74 -32.22
C LEU A 223 15.54 11.43 -31.43
N GLU A 224 14.74 10.45 -31.85
CA GLU A 224 14.68 9.12 -31.22
C GLU A 224 16.02 8.37 -31.35
N LYS A 225 16.62 8.34 -32.54
CA LYS A 225 17.96 7.75 -32.73
C LYS A 225 19.02 8.49 -31.91
N ALA A 226 18.87 9.81 -31.73
CA ALA A 226 19.76 10.60 -30.88
C ALA A 226 19.60 10.27 -29.39
N VAL A 227 18.38 10.00 -28.90
CA VAL A 227 18.14 9.52 -27.52
C VAL A 227 18.86 8.19 -27.29
N ASN A 228 18.74 7.23 -28.21
CA ASN A 228 19.47 5.96 -28.13
C ASN A 228 20.99 6.19 -28.09
N ALA A 229 21.54 7.02 -28.98
CA ALA A 229 22.96 7.35 -28.98
C ALA A 229 23.41 8.11 -27.71
N LEU A 230 22.52 8.89 -27.08
CA LEU A 230 22.81 9.57 -25.81
C LEU A 230 22.95 8.57 -24.65
N MET A 231 22.18 7.47 -24.69
CA MET A 231 22.19 6.37 -23.70
C MET A 231 23.34 5.38 -23.94
N ASP A 232 23.57 5.00 -25.20
CA ASP A 232 24.42 3.86 -25.55
C ASP A 232 25.88 4.25 -25.82
N THR A 233 26.19 5.54 -25.96
CA THR A 233 27.52 6.01 -26.34
C THR A 233 28.02 7.18 -25.49
N ASN A 234 29.35 7.31 -25.44
CA ASN A 234 30.04 8.47 -24.85
C ASN A 234 30.30 9.59 -25.88
N HIS A 235 29.70 9.54 -27.08
CA HIS A 235 29.88 10.57 -28.10
C HIS A 235 29.38 11.92 -27.59
N SER A 236 30.08 13.02 -27.90
CA SER A 236 29.62 14.36 -27.50
C SER A 236 28.25 14.69 -28.10
N VAL A 237 27.45 15.53 -27.44
CA VAL A 237 26.15 16.01 -27.96
C VAL A 237 26.27 16.56 -29.39
N THR A 238 27.37 17.26 -29.68
CA THR A 238 27.70 17.76 -31.01
C THR A 238 27.86 16.64 -32.03
N GLN A 239 28.59 15.57 -31.65
CA GLN A 239 28.82 14.42 -32.53
C GLN A 239 27.50 13.68 -32.79
N ILE A 240 26.71 13.43 -31.75
CA ILE A 240 25.40 12.75 -31.88
C ILE A 240 24.45 13.52 -32.78
N ALA A 241 24.39 14.85 -32.64
CA ALA A 241 23.58 15.69 -33.52
C ALA A 241 23.97 15.50 -35.00
N LEU A 242 25.27 15.43 -35.29
CA LEU A 242 25.77 15.24 -36.66
C LEU A 242 25.54 13.81 -37.16
N ASP A 243 25.80 12.81 -36.32
CA ASP A 243 25.60 11.39 -36.63
C ASP A 243 24.12 11.08 -36.92
N CYS A 244 23.20 11.78 -36.24
CA CYS A 244 21.77 11.66 -36.45
C CYS A 244 21.25 12.56 -37.61
N GLY A 245 22.12 13.23 -38.36
CA GLY A 245 21.75 13.97 -39.58
C GLY A 245 21.20 15.38 -39.38
N PHE A 246 21.41 16.00 -38.20
CA PHE A 246 21.06 17.42 -38.01
C PHE A 246 22.10 18.34 -38.67
N ALA A 247 21.63 19.37 -39.37
CA ALA A 247 22.51 20.32 -40.07
C ALA A 247 23.41 21.14 -39.13
N ASN A 248 22.99 21.35 -37.87
CA ASN A 248 23.81 21.92 -36.81
C ASN A 248 23.21 21.62 -35.42
N VAL A 249 24.06 21.70 -34.41
CA VAL A 249 23.73 21.42 -33.00
C VAL A 249 22.67 22.37 -32.45
N LYS A 250 22.60 23.62 -32.94
CA LYS A 250 21.61 24.59 -32.48
C LYS A 250 20.19 24.17 -32.82
N LEU A 251 19.98 23.63 -34.02
CA LEU A 251 18.69 23.11 -34.46
C LEU A 251 18.31 21.82 -33.72
N PHE A 252 19.29 20.94 -33.50
CA PHE A 252 19.12 19.74 -32.68
C PHE A 252 18.66 20.07 -31.26
N ASN A 253 19.39 20.94 -30.55
CA ASN A 253 19.04 21.34 -29.19
C ASN A 253 17.65 21.99 -29.10
N LYS A 254 17.26 22.79 -30.11
CA LYS A 254 15.94 23.39 -30.18
C LYS A 254 14.86 22.31 -30.26
N TYR A 255 14.93 21.42 -31.26
CA TYR A 255 13.90 20.40 -31.44
C TYR A 255 13.90 19.34 -30.35
N PHE A 256 15.06 19.03 -29.78
CA PHE A 256 15.17 18.12 -28.63
C PHE A 256 14.48 18.71 -27.40
N LYS A 257 14.69 20.00 -27.13
CA LYS A 257 14.00 20.70 -26.03
C LYS A 257 12.50 20.85 -26.28
N GLU A 258 12.08 21.06 -27.52
CA GLU A 258 10.66 21.12 -27.86
C GLU A 258 9.96 19.75 -27.73
N LYS A 259 10.66 18.62 -27.95
CA LYS A 259 10.08 17.28 -27.86
C LYS A 259 10.15 16.67 -26.45
N TYR A 260 11.24 16.90 -25.72
CA TYR A 260 11.52 16.22 -24.44
C TYR A 260 11.55 17.18 -23.23
N ASP A 261 11.18 18.45 -23.42
CA ASP A 261 11.21 19.52 -22.40
C ASP A 261 12.56 19.76 -21.71
N THR A 262 13.64 19.15 -22.21
CA THR A 262 15.00 19.26 -21.66
C THR A 262 16.06 19.36 -22.75
N THR A 263 17.30 19.70 -22.39
CA THR A 263 18.41 19.73 -23.36
C THR A 263 19.10 18.36 -23.44
N PRO A 264 19.70 17.98 -24.59
CA PRO A 264 20.40 16.69 -24.72
C PRO A 264 21.50 16.46 -23.68
N GLY A 265 22.21 17.52 -23.28
CA GLY A 265 23.25 17.47 -22.25
C GLY A 265 22.66 17.22 -20.87
N ALA A 266 21.61 17.97 -20.50
CA ALA A 266 20.90 17.78 -19.24
C ALA A 266 20.19 16.41 -19.17
N PHE A 267 19.69 15.92 -20.31
CA PHE A 267 19.11 14.58 -20.44
C PHE A 267 20.15 13.49 -20.13
N ARG A 268 21.36 13.59 -20.71
CA ARG A 268 22.44 12.65 -20.39
C ARG A 268 22.94 12.76 -18.94
N GLU A 269 23.01 13.97 -18.41
CA GLU A 269 23.37 14.19 -17.00
C GLU A 269 22.30 13.61 -16.06
N ALA A 270 21.02 13.70 -16.41
CA ALA A 270 19.93 13.08 -15.65
C ALA A 270 20.00 11.54 -15.66
N LEU A 271 20.39 10.93 -16.78
CA LEU A 271 20.64 9.48 -16.87
C LEU A 271 21.81 8.99 -16.00
N THR A 272 22.76 9.87 -15.68
CA THR A 272 23.95 9.54 -14.87
C THR A 272 23.86 10.03 -13.43
N ALA A 273 22.98 10.99 -13.14
CA ALA A 273 22.75 11.51 -11.81
C ALA A 273 21.39 11.03 -11.31
N ALA A 274 21.40 10.05 -10.40
CA ALA A 274 20.25 9.81 -9.54
C ALA A 274 19.84 11.14 -8.90
N LYS A 275 18.65 11.64 -9.22
CA LYS A 275 18.16 12.90 -8.63
C LYS A 275 16.82 12.74 -7.93
N PRO A 276 16.64 13.54 -6.86
CA PRO A 276 15.48 13.47 -5.97
C PRO A 276 14.25 14.14 -6.61
N VAL A 277 13.08 13.73 -6.14
CA VAL A 277 11.78 14.26 -6.53
C VAL A 277 11.68 15.75 -6.19
N ASP A 278 11.27 16.56 -7.17
CA ASP A 278 11.01 18.00 -7.03
C ASP A 278 9.69 18.24 -6.26
N PRO A 279 9.73 18.89 -5.08
CA PRO A 279 8.55 19.12 -4.25
C PRO A 279 7.54 20.11 -4.85
N ASP A 280 7.87 20.83 -5.92
CA ASP A 280 7.00 21.87 -6.51
C ASP A 280 6.33 21.45 -7.85
N ARG A 281 6.45 20.17 -8.26
CA ARG A 281 5.73 19.68 -9.45
C ARG A 281 4.23 19.65 -9.20
N LYS A 282 3.51 20.59 -9.82
CA LYS A 282 2.04 20.59 -9.82
C LYS A 282 1.50 19.40 -10.65
N PRO A 283 0.54 18.62 -10.12
CA PRO A 283 -0.21 17.65 -10.92
C PRO A 283 -1.00 18.36 -12.02
N LEU A 284 -1.06 17.75 -13.20
CA LEU A 284 -1.95 18.19 -14.29
C LEU A 284 -3.41 18.03 -13.86
N THR A 285 -4.28 18.91 -14.34
CA THR A 285 -5.73 18.86 -14.05
C THR A 285 -6.49 17.95 -15.01
N TYR A 286 -7.64 17.45 -14.54
CA TYR A 286 -8.55 16.49 -15.19
C TYR A 286 -8.92 16.81 -16.65
N GLU A 287 -8.91 18.08 -17.05
CA GLU A 287 -9.32 18.50 -18.41
C GLU A 287 -8.21 18.36 -19.46
N GLU A 288 -6.98 18.01 -19.07
CA GLU A 288 -5.79 18.05 -19.94
C GLU A 288 -5.25 16.65 -20.32
N SER A 289 -5.90 15.56 -19.91
CA SER A 289 -5.49 14.19 -20.29
C SER A 289 -6.23 13.69 -21.54
N THR A 290 -5.49 13.46 -22.63
CA THR A 290 -5.99 12.78 -23.83
C THR A 290 -5.62 11.29 -23.81
N SER A 291 -6.24 10.53 -22.91
CA SER A 291 -6.51 9.09 -23.09
C SER A 291 -7.44 8.63 -21.98
N ALA A 292 -8.50 7.93 -22.34
CA ALA A 292 -9.53 7.47 -21.42
C ALA A 292 -8.99 6.38 -20.47
N ASP A 293 -8.72 6.76 -19.22
CA ASP A 293 -8.32 5.85 -18.14
C ASP A 293 -9.48 5.64 -17.16
N TYR A 294 -9.97 4.41 -17.06
CA TYR A 294 -10.98 3.98 -16.09
C TYR A 294 -10.71 2.51 -15.71
N TYR A 295 -9.98 2.24 -14.62
CA TYR A 295 -9.73 0.87 -14.09
C TYR A 295 -9.70 0.88 -12.57
N GLU A 296 -10.03 -0.27 -11.94
CA GLU A 296 -9.15 -0.88 -10.91
C GLU A 296 -9.63 -2.22 -10.29
N VAL A 297 -10.92 -2.57 -10.19
CA VAL A 297 -11.30 -3.84 -9.48
C VAL A 297 -11.08 -5.11 -10.31
N ASP A 298 -11.39 -5.12 -11.61
CA ASP A 298 -11.24 -6.31 -12.48
C ASP A 298 -9.78 -6.59 -12.89
N THR A 299 -8.89 -5.60 -12.79
CA THR A 299 -7.47 -5.76 -13.15
C THR A 299 -6.72 -6.69 -12.18
N ILE A 300 -7.24 -6.88 -10.96
CA ILE A 300 -6.66 -7.69 -9.87
C ILE A 300 -6.84 -9.20 -10.12
N GLN A 301 -8.05 -9.65 -10.48
CA GLN A 301 -8.30 -11.04 -10.87
C GLN A 301 -7.62 -11.39 -12.19
N ALA A 302 -7.57 -10.43 -13.11
CA ALA A 302 -6.89 -10.52 -14.39
C ALA A 302 -5.41 -10.92 -14.26
N MET A 303 -4.66 -10.33 -13.32
CA MET A 303 -3.24 -10.66 -13.12
C MET A 303 -3.00 -12.05 -12.50
N GLU A 304 -3.94 -12.59 -11.72
CA GLU A 304 -3.84 -13.98 -11.19
C GLU A 304 -3.71 -15.00 -12.34
N SER A 305 -4.43 -14.77 -13.44
CA SER A 305 -4.38 -15.65 -14.63
C SER A 305 -3.01 -15.66 -15.28
N LEU A 306 -2.25 -14.58 -15.20
CA LEU A 306 -0.87 -14.53 -15.71
C LEU A 306 0.13 -15.06 -14.69
N TYR A 307 -0.03 -14.73 -13.40
CA TYR A 307 0.92 -15.12 -12.36
C TYR A 307 0.87 -16.60 -11.99
N ARG A 308 -0.18 -17.35 -12.35
CA ARG A 308 -0.17 -18.83 -12.29
C ARG A 308 1.00 -19.47 -13.08
N TYR A 309 1.53 -18.77 -14.08
CA TYR A 309 2.67 -19.21 -14.88
C TYR A 309 4.01 -18.97 -14.19
N LEU A 310 4.06 -18.18 -13.10
CA LEU A 310 5.23 -18.09 -12.23
C LEU A 310 5.30 -19.36 -11.37
N GLU A 311 5.86 -20.44 -11.95
CA GLU A 311 6.16 -21.75 -11.35
C GLU A 311 5.86 -21.89 -9.83
N PRO A 312 4.80 -22.64 -9.44
CA PRO A 312 4.57 -22.98 -8.03
C PRO A 312 5.59 -23.97 -7.45
N SER A 313 6.51 -24.52 -8.25
CA SER A 313 7.36 -25.66 -7.85
C SER A 313 8.79 -25.29 -7.46
N GLN A 314 9.26 -24.07 -7.71
CA GLN A 314 10.62 -23.62 -7.35
C GLN A 314 10.66 -22.32 -6.53
N ALA A 315 9.50 -21.74 -6.18
CA ALA A 315 9.43 -20.63 -5.23
C ALA A 315 9.99 -21.01 -3.84
N SER A 316 9.96 -22.31 -3.48
CA SER A 316 10.61 -22.80 -2.25
C SER A 316 12.14 -22.87 -2.33
N ALA A 317 12.74 -22.84 -3.54
CA ALA A 317 14.18 -23.01 -3.71
C ALA A 317 14.93 -21.67 -3.94
N VAL A 318 14.27 -20.65 -4.49
CA VAL A 318 14.90 -19.32 -4.67
C VAL A 318 14.76 -18.44 -3.42
N LEU A 319 13.66 -18.59 -2.65
CA LEU A 319 13.54 -17.94 -1.33
C LEU A 319 14.55 -18.50 -0.31
N SER A 320 15.08 -19.72 -0.51
CA SER A 320 16.09 -20.29 0.38
C SER A 320 17.52 -19.78 0.10
N SER A 321 17.81 -19.19 -1.07
CA SER A 321 19.14 -18.64 -1.38
C SER A 321 19.24 -17.12 -1.12
N ALA A 322 18.14 -16.37 -1.24
CA ALA A 322 18.08 -14.96 -0.81
C ALA A 322 18.28 -14.81 0.72
N SER A 323 18.02 -15.87 1.48
CA SER A 323 18.28 -15.99 2.92
C SER A 323 19.76 -15.85 3.32
N SER A 324 20.68 -15.69 2.37
CA SER A 324 22.13 -15.55 2.62
C SER A 324 22.69 -14.14 2.37
N VAL A 325 21.92 -13.25 1.73
CA VAL A 325 22.41 -11.90 1.40
C VAL A 325 22.13 -10.95 2.56
N ILE A 326 23.20 -10.46 3.19
CA ILE A 326 23.13 -9.34 4.12
C ILE A 326 22.93 -8.08 3.28
N TYR A 327 21.78 -7.44 3.45
CA TYR A 327 21.40 -6.23 2.73
C TYR A 327 21.94 -4.96 3.41
N ASP A 328 22.02 -5.00 4.74
CA ASP A 328 22.42 -3.85 5.56
C ASP A 328 23.10 -4.31 6.85
N GLU A 329 24.06 -3.52 7.33
CA GLU A 329 24.87 -3.77 8.52
C GLU A 329 24.76 -2.61 9.50
N VAL A 330 24.39 -2.89 10.74
CA VAL A 330 24.22 -1.90 11.81
C VAL A 330 25.15 -2.22 12.96
N GLU A 331 26.00 -1.28 13.35
CA GLU A 331 26.83 -1.42 14.55
C GLU A 331 26.08 -0.90 15.78
N ILE A 332 25.98 -1.73 16.82
CA ILE A 332 25.40 -1.37 18.11
C ILE A 332 26.52 -1.41 19.15
N LEU A 333 26.97 -0.23 19.56
CA LEU A 333 27.95 -0.06 20.64
C LEU A 333 27.21 0.25 21.94
N ILE A 334 27.46 -0.56 22.98
CA ILE A 334 26.85 -0.37 24.30
C ILE A 334 27.93 -0.27 25.38
N ASP A 335 27.88 0.80 26.14
CA ASP A 335 28.57 0.95 27.41
C ASP A 335 27.54 0.90 28.55
N GLU A 336 27.63 -0.13 29.41
CA GLU A 336 26.71 -0.34 30.54
C GLU A 336 26.69 0.85 31.52
N LYS A 337 27.74 1.69 31.54
CA LYS A 337 27.81 2.88 32.39
C LYS A 337 27.04 4.07 31.82
N THR A 338 26.57 3.99 30.58
CA THR A 338 25.80 5.06 29.95
C THR A 338 24.46 5.22 30.66
N ALA A 339 24.24 6.38 31.29
CA ALA A 339 22.96 6.70 31.88
C ALA A 339 21.90 6.89 30.79
N GLY A 340 20.93 5.98 30.67
CA GLY A 340 19.84 6.11 29.71
C GLY A 340 18.84 7.21 30.07
N ASN A 341 18.01 7.64 29.11
CA ASN A 341 16.92 8.60 29.30
C ASN A 341 15.61 7.90 29.72
N PRO A 342 14.72 8.50 30.53
CA PRO A 342 13.44 7.86 30.89
C PRO A 342 12.63 7.41 29.67
N TYR A 343 12.18 6.16 29.68
CA TYR A 343 11.35 5.59 28.62
C TYR A 343 9.88 5.56 29.06
N THR A 344 9.09 6.50 28.54
CA THR A 344 7.62 6.45 28.71
C THR A 344 7.01 5.62 27.59
N LYS A 345 6.45 4.45 27.93
CA LYS A 345 5.79 3.55 26.98
C LYS A 345 4.38 4.08 26.68
N HIS A 346 4.21 4.78 25.55
CA HIS A 346 2.90 5.28 25.11
C HIS A 346 2.05 4.20 24.42
N TRP A 347 2.69 3.15 23.91
CA TRP A 347 2.06 2.08 23.14
C TRP A 347 1.19 1.13 23.97
N ASN A 348 1.39 1.02 25.30
CA ASN A 348 0.47 0.29 26.21
C ASN A 348 -0.40 1.23 27.04
N TRP A 349 -0.53 2.50 26.63
CA TRP A 349 -1.40 3.41 27.37
C TRP A 349 -2.87 3.17 27.02
N LEU A 350 -3.22 3.06 25.74
CA LEU A 350 -4.58 2.81 25.26
C LEU A 350 -4.62 1.54 24.41
N THR A 351 -5.57 0.64 24.67
CA THR A 351 -5.96 -0.44 23.76
C THR A 351 -7.36 -0.17 23.21
N THR A 352 -7.77 -0.92 22.18
CA THR A 352 -9.10 -0.77 21.61
C THR A 352 -9.79 -2.10 21.35
N ALA A 353 -11.12 -2.05 21.28
CA ALA A 353 -11.99 -3.15 20.90
C ALA A 353 -13.10 -2.63 19.98
N GLY A 354 -13.86 -3.52 19.33
CA GLY A 354 -14.99 -3.16 18.45
C GLY A 354 -16.09 -2.37 19.16
N ARG A 355 -17.24 -2.99 19.43
CA ARG A 355 -18.37 -2.31 20.09
C ARG A 355 -18.63 -2.83 21.50
N ALA A 356 -19.19 -1.97 22.35
CA ALA A 356 -19.37 -2.21 23.78
C ALA A 356 -20.03 -3.56 24.13
N VAL A 357 -21.08 -3.97 23.39
CA VAL A 357 -21.81 -5.21 23.69
C VAL A 357 -20.96 -6.48 23.51
N GLU A 358 -19.95 -6.44 22.64
CA GLU A 358 -19.00 -7.55 22.46
C GLU A 358 -18.24 -7.84 23.76
N GLY A 359 -18.02 -6.80 24.58
CA GLY A 359 -17.38 -6.90 25.89
C GLY A 359 -18.18 -7.68 26.96
N LEU A 360 -19.43 -8.04 26.67
CA LEU A 360 -20.25 -8.92 27.51
C LEU A 360 -20.06 -10.41 27.19
N ARG A 361 -19.35 -10.74 26.10
CA ARG A 361 -19.14 -12.13 25.68
C ARG A 361 -18.00 -12.77 26.46
N ALA A 362 -18.16 -14.05 26.79
CA ALA A 362 -17.18 -14.79 27.60
C ALA A 362 -15.83 -14.99 26.87
N ASP A 363 -15.87 -15.23 25.55
CA ASP A 363 -14.67 -15.36 24.72
C ASP A 363 -13.87 -14.05 24.67
N TRP A 364 -14.57 -12.92 24.47
CA TRP A 364 -13.97 -11.59 24.52
C TRP A 364 -13.31 -11.31 25.87
N GLN A 365 -14.01 -11.57 26.98
CA GLN A 365 -13.50 -11.32 28.33
C GLN A 365 -12.30 -12.18 28.66
N ALA A 366 -12.30 -13.45 28.25
CA ALA A 366 -11.15 -14.36 28.43
C ALA A 366 -9.91 -13.85 27.67
N GLN A 367 -10.07 -13.44 26.41
CA GLN A 367 -8.98 -12.86 25.63
C GLN A 367 -8.48 -11.55 26.23
N PHE A 368 -9.40 -10.69 26.70
CA PHE A 368 -9.05 -9.41 27.32
C PHE A 368 -8.24 -9.59 28.62
N LEU A 369 -8.62 -10.53 29.48
CA LEU A 369 -7.86 -10.85 30.70
C LEU A 369 -6.44 -11.33 30.37
N GLU A 370 -6.27 -12.13 29.31
CA GLU A 370 -4.95 -12.56 28.86
C GLU A 370 -4.10 -11.39 28.34
N LEU A 371 -4.70 -10.48 27.55
CA LEU A 371 -4.05 -9.25 27.10
C LEU A 371 -3.58 -8.42 28.30
N GLN A 372 -4.49 -8.15 29.25
CA GLN A 372 -4.24 -7.25 30.36
C GLN A 372 -3.19 -7.81 31.34
N ARG A 373 -3.23 -9.12 31.59
CA ARG A 373 -2.22 -9.82 32.41
C ARG A 373 -0.81 -9.71 31.82
N ARG A 374 -0.69 -9.69 30.49
CA ARG A 374 0.60 -9.75 29.78
C ARG A 374 1.16 -8.38 29.43
N LEU A 375 0.31 -7.43 29.05
CA LEU A 375 0.71 -6.15 28.48
C LEU A 375 0.37 -4.94 29.36
N GLY A 376 -0.60 -5.09 30.28
CA GLY A 376 -0.93 -4.06 31.28
C GLY A 376 -1.33 -2.73 30.66
N PHE A 377 -2.38 -2.71 29.84
CA PHE A 377 -2.90 -1.46 29.27
C PHE A 377 -3.57 -0.59 30.35
N SER A 378 -3.44 0.73 30.24
CA SER A 378 -4.02 1.67 31.22
C SER A 378 -5.49 1.97 30.92
N HIS A 379 -5.84 2.08 29.64
CA HIS A 379 -7.17 2.46 29.17
C HIS A 379 -7.63 1.60 28.00
N ILE A 380 -8.95 1.50 27.81
CA ILE A 380 -9.59 0.83 26.67
C ILE A 380 -10.64 1.72 26.01
N ARG A 381 -10.63 1.77 24.68
CA ARG A 381 -11.57 2.52 23.84
C ARG A 381 -12.34 1.58 22.90
N PHE A 382 -13.64 1.78 22.79
CA PHE A 382 -14.52 1.02 21.88
C PHE A 382 -15.74 1.87 21.51
N HIS A 383 -16.40 1.49 20.43
CA HIS A 383 -17.60 2.17 19.96
C HIS A 383 -18.87 1.75 20.70
N GLY A 384 -19.94 2.50 20.50
CA GLY A 384 -21.29 1.98 20.68
C GLY A 384 -21.74 1.79 22.14
N ILE A 385 -21.18 2.57 23.08
CA ILE A 385 -21.65 2.57 24.48
C ILE A 385 -23.14 2.94 24.58
N PHE A 386 -23.67 3.71 23.62
CA PHE A 386 -25.07 4.11 23.52
C PHE A 386 -25.86 3.39 22.42
N ASN A 387 -25.31 2.37 21.77
CA ASN A 387 -26.07 1.55 20.83
C ASN A 387 -27.26 0.87 21.51
N ASP A 388 -28.32 0.60 20.76
CA ASP A 388 -29.54 -0.02 21.29
C ASP A 388 -29.30 -1.41 21.91
N GLU A 389 -28.29 -2.15 21.45
CA GLU A 389 -27.88 -3.43 22.05
C GLU A 389 -27.41 -3.29 23.51
N MET A 390 -26.91 -2.12 23.90
CA MET A 390 -26.57 -1.78 25.29
C MET A 390 -27.80 -1.37 26.11
N MET A 391 -28.96 -1.18 25.45
CA MET A 391 -30.25 -0.83 26.03
C MET A 391 -30.24 0.46 26.86
N VAL A 392 -29.33 1.40 26.56
CA VAL A 392 -29.10 2.58 27.39
C VAL A 392 -30.25 3.57 27.36
N TYR A 393 -30.83 3.83 26.18
CA TYR A 393 -31.81 4.89 26.00
C TYR A 393 -33.04 4.37 25.28
N THR A 394 -34.20 4.59 25.90
CA THR A 394 -35.52 4.42 25.29
C THR A 394 -36.39 5.62 25.66
N GLU A 395 -37.60 5.71 25.10
CA GLU A 395 -38.56 6.73 25.50
C GLU A 395 -39.91 6.11 25.85
N THR A 396 -40.63 6.73 26.78
CA THR A 396 -42.02 6.40 27.06
C THR A 396 -42.93 6.80 25.88
N ALA A 397 -44.21 6.41 25.93
CA ALA A 397 -45.19 6.81 24.92
C ALA A 397 -45.35 8.34 24.79
N ASP A 398 -45.09 9.08 25.89
CA ASP A 398 -45.13 10.54 25.93
C ASP A 398 -43.82 11.20 25.47
N GLY A 399 -42.80 10.40 25.12
CA GLY A 399 -41.49 10.87 24.68
C GLY A 399 -40.52 11.21 25.80
N GLU A 400 -40.77 10.78 27.03
CA GLU A 400 -39.84 11.01 28.15
C GLU A 400 -38.69 10.00 28.13
N PRO A 401 -37.42 10.45 28.28
CA PRO A 401 -36.26 9.55 28.33
C PRO A 401 -36.33 8.52 29.45
N VAL A 402 -35.99 7.27 29.13
CA VAL A 402 -35.79 6.19 30.09
C VAL A 402 -34.37 5.65 29.91
N TYR A 403 -33.60 5.66 31.00
CA TYR A 403 -32.22 5.21 31.02
C TYR A 403 -32.06 3.86 31.70
N ASN A 404 -31.27 2.96 31.11
CA ASN A 404 -30.93 1.67 31.71
C ASN A 404 -29.43 1.38 31.61
N TRP A 405 -28.79 1.25 32.77
CA TRP A 405 -27.33 1.12 32.87
C TRP A 405 -26.85 -0.32 33.08
N ALA A 406 -27.75 -1.31 33.06
CA ALA A 406 -27.41 -2.68 33.48
C ALA A 406 -26.24 -3.30 32.69
N TYR A 407 -26.17 -3.08 31.38
CA TYR A 407 -25.11 -3.63 30.53
C TYR A 407 -23.83 -2.79 30.55
N VAL A 408 -23.97 -1.47 30.69
CA VAL A 408 -22.86 -0.56 30.97
C VAL A 408 -22.16 -0.98 32.27
N ASP A 409 -22.92 -1.20 33.34
CA ASP A 409 -22.40 -1.60 34.65
C ASP A 409 -21.67 -2.94 34.57
N LYS A 410 -22.25 -3.95 33.93
CA LYS A 410 -21.60 -5.25 33.74
C LYS A 410 -20.25 -5.14 33.04
N LEU A 411 -20.20 -4.35 31.96
CA LEU A 411 -18.97 -4.16 31.21
C LEU A 411 -17.95 -3.36 32.02
N TYR A 412 -18.33 -2.20 32.56
CA TYR A 412 -17.41 -1.31 33.26
C TYR A 412 -16.91 -1.92 34.58
N ASP A 413 -17.75 -2.65 35.32
CA ASP A 413 -17.32 -3.41 36.49
C ASP A 413 -16.24 -4.44 36.10
N PHE A 414 -16.44 -5.18 35.01
CA PHE A 414 -15.46 -6.14 34.51
C PHE A 414 -14.13 -5.46 34.15
N LEU A 415 -14.20 -4.35 33.41
CA LEU A 415 -13.00 -3.59 32.99
C LEU A 415 -12.22 -3.06 34.20
N LEU A 416 -12.91 -2.43 35.16
CA LEU A 416 -12.28 -1.91 36.36
C LEU A 416 -11.71 -3.02 37.26
N GLN A 417 -12.39 -4.17 37.36
CA GLN A 417 -11.87 -5.35 38.06
C GLN A 417 -10.62 -5.92 37.38
N ALA A 418 -10.53 -5.84 36.06
CA ALA A 418 -9.33 -6.18 35.29
C ALA A 418 -8.23 -5.08 35.39
N GLY A 419 -8.49 -3.98 36.08
CA GLY A 419 -7.53 -2.90 36.31
C GLY A 419 -7.31 -1.98 35.12
N ILE A 420 -8.28 -1.90 34.19
CA ILE A 420 -8.26 -0.98 33.05
C ILE A 420 -9.36 0.07 33.17
N ARG A 421 -9.13 1.26 32.63
CA ARG A 421 -10.10 2.36 32.68
C ARG A 421 -10.76 2.64 31.33
N PRO A 422 -12.03 3.05 31.31
CA PRO A 422 -12.66 3.50 30.08
C PRO A 422 -12.00 4.77 29.50
N PHE A 423 -11.67 4.71 28.21
CA PHE A 423 -11.56 5.86 27.33
C PHE A 423 -12.86 5.88 26.52
N VAL A 424 -13.83 6.63 27.02
CA VAL A 424 -15.23 6.57 26.61
C VAL A 424 -15.42 7.30 25.29
N ALA A 425 -15.66 6.56 24.20
CA ALA A 425 -16.21 7.14 22.98
C ALA A 425 -17.73 7.29 23.15
N LEU A 426 -18.22 8.54 23.17
CA LEU A 426 -19.64 8.86 23.30
C LEU A 426 -20.35 8.63 21.96
N SER A 427 -20.60 7.35 21.63
CA SER A 427 -21.19 6.91 20.37
C SER A 427 -21.99 5.61 20.52
N PHE A 428 -22.79 5.19 19.52
CA PHE A 428 -23.36 6.04 18.48
C PHE A 428 -24.71 6.58 18.95
N MET A 429 -25.56 7.06 18.04
CA MET A 429 -26.86 7.62 18.44
C MET A 429 -27.85 6.49 18.80
N PRO A 430 -28.58 6.55 19.93
CA PRO A 430 -29.70 5.64 20.15
C PRO A 430 -30.79 5.84 19.09
N SER A 431 -31.43 4.77 18.62
CA SER A 431 -32.41 4.87 17.52
C SER A 431 -33.60 5.77 17.85
N ALA A 432 -34.05 5.75 19.11
CA ALA A 432 -35.14 6.59 19.60
C ALA A 432 -34.78 8.09 19.61
N LEU A 433 -33.49 8.44 19.58
CA LEU A 433 -33.01 9.82 19.60
C LEU A 433 -32.47 10.29 18.24
N ALA A 434 -32.15 9.36 17.33
CA ALA A 434 -31.65 9.68 16.00
C ALA A 434 -32.65 10.52 15.19
N ARG A 435 -32.15 11.55 14.50
CA ARG A 435 -32.95 12.39 13.60
C ARG A 435 -33.44 11.64 12.37
N SER A 436 -32.65 10.67 11.91
CA SER A 436 -32.87 9.93 10.67
C SER A 436 -32.26 8.53 10.79
N LYS A 437 -32.46 7.70 9.76
CA LYS A 437 -32.24 6.24 9.83
C LYS A 437 -30.89 5.78 9.27
N GLU A 438 -29.99 6.70 8.93
CA GLU A 438 -28.66 6.37 8.44
C GLU A 438 -27.90 5.61 9.52
N THR A 439 -27.27 4.50 9.11
CA THR A 439 -26.52 3.64 10.00
C THR A 439 -25.21 3.21 9.36
N ILE A 440 -24.22 2.91 10.20
CA ILE A 440 -22.94 2.33 9.79
C ILE A 440 -22.81 0.89 10.31
N PHE A 441 -21.98 0.10 9.62
CA PHE A 441 -21.60 -1.28 9.95
C PHE A 441 -22.74 -2.30 9.92
N TRP A 442 -22.38 -3.58 10.05
CA TRP A 442 -23.32 -4.71 10.04
C TRP A 442 -24.36 -4.61 11.18
N TRP A 443 -23.94 -4.15 12.36
CA TRP A 443 -24.78 -3.99 13.55
C TRP A 443 -25.61 -2.69 13.58
N ARG A 444 -25.53 -1.86 12.53
CA ARG A 444 -26.41 -0.70 12.29
C ARG A 444 -26.37 0.40 13.35
N GLY A 445 -25.19 0.92 13.66
CA GLY A 445 -25.04 2.10 14.53
C GLY A 445 -25.61 3.35 13.89
N HIS A 446 -26.51 4.07 14.55
CA HIS A 446 -27.09 5.29 13.97
C HIS A 446 -26.08 6.44 13.96
N ILE A 447 -25.84 6.99 12.77
CA ILE A 447 -24.85 8.06 12.55
C ILE A 447 -25.48 9.47 12.41
N ALA A 448 -26.80 9.54 12.49
CA ALA A 448 -27.53 10.79 12.40
C ALA A 448 -27.34 11.64 13.67
N PRO A 449 -27.29 12.98 13.54
CA PRO A 449 -27.38 13.87 14.70
C PRO A 449 -28.66 13.59 15.53
N PRO A 450 -28.70 14.00 16.81
CA PRO A 450 -29.90 13.82 17.61
C PRO A 450 -31.04 14.68 17.05
N ARG A 451 -32.28 14.16 17.08
CA ARG A 451 -33.48 14.95 16.76
C ARG A 451 -33.74 16.06 17.78
N ASP A 452 -33.23 15.89 18.99
CA ASP A 452 -33.29 16.84 20.09
C ASP A 452 -31.95 16.84 20.85
N GLN A 453 -31.20 17.94 20.71
CA GLN A 453 -29.91 18.12 21.37
C GLN A 453 -30.03 18.12 22.90
N ASN A 454 -31.14 18.59 23.46
CA ASN A 454 -31.33 18.62 24.92
C ASN A 454 -31.46 17.21 25.49
N LYS A 455 -32.15 16.31 24.78
CA LYS A 455 -32.25 14.90 25.15
C LYS A 455 -30.90 14.17 25.06
N TRP A 456 -30.09 14.49 24.04
CA TRP A 456 -28.70 13.99 23.97
C TRP A 456 -27.87 14.49 25.14
N ASN A 457 -27.90 15.79 25.43
CA ASN A 457 -27.18 16.37 26.55
C ASN A 457 -27.67 15.76 27.88
N ALA A 458 -28.96 15.48 28.03
CA ALA A 458 -29.51 14.78 29.19
C ALA A 458 -28.99 13.33 29.30
N LEU A 459 -28.95 12.58 28.20
CA LEU A 459 -28.36 11.24 28.16
C LEU A 459 -26.90 11.25 28.63
N VAL A 460 -26.06 12.11 28.05
CA VAL A 460 -24.64 12.23 28.45
C VAL A 460 -24.53 12.63 29.93
N ARG A 461 -25.38 13.55 30.40
CA ARG A 461 -25.39 13.99 31.79
C ARG A 461 -25.75 12.87 32.76
N GLU A 462 -26.81 12.13 32.48
CA GLU A 462 -27.27 11.04 33.33
C GLU A 462 -26.32 9.84 33.29
N PHE A 463 -25.71 9.55 32.14
CA PHE A 463 -24.64 8.56 32.03
C PHE A 463 -23.45 8.90 32.93
N ILE A 464 -22.91 10.11 32.82
CA ILE A 464 -21.77 10.54 33.64
C ILE A 464 -22.14 10.61 35.12
N ARG A 465 -23.32 11.12 35.47
CA ARG A 465 -23.81 11.12 36.86
C ARG A 465 -23.91 9.71 37.42
N HIS A 466 -24.43 8.77 36.63
CA HIS A 466 -24.49 7.36 37.01
C HIS A 466 -23.09 6.81 37.28
N CYS A 467 -22.13 7.02 36.36
CA CYS A 467 -20.73 6.61 36.57
C CYS A 467 -20.12 7.25 37.83
N LEU A 468 -20.34 8.55 38.07
CA LEU A 468 -19.84 9.24 39.25
C LEU A 468 -20.45 8.68 40.55
N ASN A 469 -21.75 8.38 40.55
CA ASN A 469 -22.43 7.80 41.71
C ASN A 469 -21.97 6.38 42.00
N ARG A 470 -21.68 5.59 40.96
CA ARG A 470 -21.28 4.18 41.08
C ARG A 470 -19.79 4.02 41.41
N TYR A 471 -18.92 4.75 40.73
CA TYR A 471 -17.46 4.56 40.79
C TYR A 471 -16.71 5.67 41.53
N GLY A 472 -17.36 6.80 41.80
CA GLY A 472 -16.79 7.94 42.52
C GLY A 472 -16.02 8.93 41.63
N LEU A 473 -15.91 10.17 42.10
CA LEU A 473 -15.30 11.27 41.35
C LEU A 473 -13.83 11.03 41.01
N GLU A 474 -13.04 10.49 41.94
CA GLU A 474 -11.60 10.26 41.70
C GLU A 474 -11.36 9.27 40.56
N GLU A 475 -12.11 8.17 40.52
CA GLU A 475 -12.00 7.17 39.47
C GLU A 475 -12.44 7.75 38.12
N VAL A 476 -13.65 8.32 38.04
CA VAL A 476 -14.18 8.85 36.78
C VAL A 476 -13.38 10.06 36.26
N SER A 477 -12.73 10.83 37.13
CA SER A 477 -11.83 11.92 36.69
C SER A 477 -10.54 11.43 36.03
N SER A 478 -10.21 10.14 36.16
CA SER A 478 -9.08 9.52 35.47
C SER A 478 -9.45 8.89 34.11
N TRP A 479 -10.75 8.89 33.77
CA TRP A 479 -11.25 8.47 32.48
C TRP A 479 -11.14 9.60 31.46
N TYR A 480 -11.30 9.24 30.19
CA TYR A 480 -11.31 10.17 29.07
C TYR A 480 -12.67 10.07 28.37
N PHE A 481 -13.19 11.20 27.90
CA PHE A 481 -14.45 11.30 27.17
C PHE A 481 -14.18 11.87 25.78
N GLU A 482 -14.24 11.01 24.78
CA GLU A 482 -14.11 11.36 23.37
C GLU A 482 -15.51 11.52 22.75
N VAL A 483 -15.73 12.64 22.08
CA VAL A 483 -17.03 12.93 21.46
C VAL A 483 -17.06 12.40 20.04
N TRP A 484 -17.86 11.33 19.84
CA TRP A 484 -18.13 10.70 18.55
C TRP A 484 -16.95 9.90 17.96
N ASN A 485 -17.04 9.55 16.67
CA ASN A 485 -16.04 8.85 15.87
C ASN A 485 -16.03 9.38 14.43
N GLU A 486 -14.87 9.78 13.90
CA GLU A 486 -14.63 10.19 12.50
C GLU A 486 -15.76 11.04 11.87
N PRO A 487 -16.23 12.10 12.55
CA PRO A 487 -17.33 12.93 12.05
C PRO A 487 -17.00 13.66 10.74
N ASP A 488 -15.73 13.71 10.37
CA ASP A 488 -15.21 14.27 9.14
C ASP A 488 -15.44 13.37 7.92
N LEU A 489 -15.69 12.06 8.13
CA LEU A 489 -16.21 11.15 7.10
C LEU A 489 -17.71 11.36 6.90
N SER A 490 -18.06 12.50 6.30
CA SER A 490 -19.44 12.96 6.08
C SER A 490 -20.26 11.91 5.33
N GLY A 491 -21.43 11.57 5.88
CA GLY A 491 -22.34 10.56 5.35
C GLY A 491 -21.95 9.11 5.67
N VAL A 492 -20.75 8.87 6.19
CA VAL A 492 -20.26 7.53 6.58
C VAL A 492 -20.33 7.36 8.09
N CYS A 493 -19.61 8.21 8.84
CA CYS A 493 -19.56 8.15 10.31
C CYS A 493 -20.40 9.26 10.96
N TRP A 494 -20.83 10.28 10.20
CA TRP A 494 -21.73 11.33 10.65
C TRP A 494 -22.61 11.83 9.51
N ALA A 495 -23.93 11.71 9.64
CA ALA A 495 -24.88 12.14 8.60
C ALA A 495 -25.27 13.64 8.67
N GLY A 496 -24.79 14.36 9.69
CA GLY A 496 -24.94 15.82 9.76
C GLY A 496 -23.86 16.54 8.95
N SER A 497 -24.01 17.85 8.82
CA SER A 497 -22.94 18.71 8.31
C SER A 497 -21.79 18.85 9.32
N LYS A 498 -20.63 19.29 8.82
CA LYS A 498 -19.47 19.67 9.63
C LYS A 498 -19.84 20.68 10.73
N GLN A 499 -20.60 21.72 10.40
CA GLN A 499 -21.03 22.73 11.37
C GLN A 499 -21.99 22.18 12.42
N GLU A 500 -22.87 21.24 12.04
CA GLU A 500 -23.71 20.54 13.00
C GLU A 500 -22.87 19.69 13.96
N TYR A 501 -21.82 19.01 13.49
CA TYR A 501 -20.90 18.30 14.39
C TYR A 501 -20.19 19.26 15.36
N PHE A 502 -19.66 20.38 14.86
CA PHE A 502 -18.99 21.37 15.73
C PHE A 502 -19.92 21.89 16.83
N GLN A 503 -21.17 22.20 16.49
CA GLN A 503 -22.17 22.61 17.45
C GLN A 503 -22.53 21.47 18.43
N PHE A 504 -22.71 20.25 17.93
CA PHE A 504 -22.95 19.06 18.74
C PHE A 504 -21.82 18.79 19.73
N TYR A 505 -20.56 18.91 19.30
CA TYR A 505 -19.38 18.83 20.14
C TYR A 505 -19.43 19.88 21.24
N ALA A 506 -19.64 21.16 20.90
CA ALA A 506 -19.64 22.24 21.87
C ALA A 506 -20.73 22.11 22.95
N GLU A 507 -21.93 21.68 22.58
CA GLU A 507 -23.02 21.46 23.53
C GLU A 507 -22.76 20.24 24.44
N THR A 508 -22.22 19.16 23.88
CA THR A 508 -21.79 17.98 24.64
C THR A 508 -20.66 18.35 25.61
N ALA A 509 -19.68 19.12 25.14
CA ALA A 509 -18.52 19.56 25.89
C ALA A 509 -18.90 20.41 27.11
N LYS A 510 -19.75 21.42 26.89
CA LYS A 510 -20.29 22.27 27.96
C LYS A 510 -21.10 21.46 28.95
N THR A 511 -21.87 20.48 28.48
CA THR A 511 -22.63 19.57 29.35
C THR A 511 -21.72 18.79 30.28
N ILE A 512 -20.67 18.16 29.74
CA ILE A 512 -19.71 17.36 30.53
C ILE A 512 -19.02 18.24 31.59
N LYS A 513 -18.49 19.40 31.17
CA LYS A 513 -17.80 20.31 32.10
C LYS A 513 -18.73 20.96 33.13
N SER A 514 -20.04 21.07 32.85
CA SER A 514 -21.03 21.51 33.83
C SER A 514 -21.25 20.52 34.98
N ILE A 515 -20.92 19.24 34.77
CA ILE A 515 -21.02 18.19 35.80
C ILE A 515 -19.78 18.23 36.69
N SER A 516 -18.59 18.28 36.07
CA SER A 516 -17.33 18.47 36.79
C SER A 516 -16.25 19.00 35.84
N PRO A 517 -15.51 20.06 36.22
CA PRO A 517 -14.41 20.58 35.42
C PRO A 517 -13.21 19.62 35.34
N ARG A 518 -13.13 18.61 36.23
CA ARG A 518 -12.04 17.62 36.30
C ARG A 518 -12.10 16.54 35.22
N LEU A 519 -13.25 16.35 34.57
CA LEU A 519 -13.42 15.32 33.55
C LEU A 519 -12.64 15.70 32.29
N ARG A 520 -11.84 14.77 31.76
CA ARG A 520 -11.03 14.98 30.56
C ARG A 520 -11.86 14.72 29.31
N LEU A 521 -11.93 15.70 28.45
CA LEU A 521 -12.78 15.71 27.26
C LEU A 521 -11.96 16.06 26.03
N GLY A 522 -12.24 15.39 24.91
CA GLY A 522 -11.55 15.65 23.67
C GLY A 522 -12.27 15.14 22.45
N GLY A 523 -11.62 15.30 21.31
CA GLY A 523 -12.14 15.00 19.99
C GLY A 523 -11.25 15.59 18.91
N PRO A 524 -11.67 15.56 17.63
CA PRO A 524 -12.97 15.08 17.18
C PRO A 524 -12.97 13.59 16.79
N ALA A 525 -11.96 12.81 17.19
CA ALA A 525 -11.71 11.45 16.68
C ALA A 525 -11.56 11.45 15.16
N MET A 526 -10.77 12.40 14.65
CA MET A 526 -10.70 12.75 13.22
C MET A 526 -10.07 11.65 12.37
N GLY A 527 -10.62 11.41 11.18
CA GLY A 527 -9.95 10.65 10.14
C GLY A 527 -8.71 11.36 9.59
N TYR A 528 -7.68 10.61 9.23
CA TYR A 528 -6.46 11.15 8.63
C TYR A 528 -6.69 11.72 7.22
N GLY A 529 -7.76 11.33 6.52
CA GLY A 529 -8.10 11.90 5.21
C GLY A 529 -8.29 13.41 5.28
N SER A 530 -9.05 13.90 6.26
CA SER A 530 -9.26 15.33 6.48
C SER A 530 -8.01 16.00 7.04
N LEU A 531 -7.27 15.29 7.91
CA LEU A 531 -5.95 15.76 8.32
C LEU A 531 -5.15 16.17 7.09
N TRP A 532 -4.99 15.29 6.10
CA TRP A 532 -4.15 15.51 4.90
C TRP A 532 -4.76 16.43 3.83
N ASN A 533 -6.05 16.34 3.58
CA ASN A 533 -6.67 16.95 2.41
C ASN A 533 -7.44 18.26 2.68
N ASP A 534 -7.64 18.65 3.94
CA ASP A 534 -8.40 19.84 4.25
C ASP A 534 -7.92 20.59 5.52
N ASN A 535 -8.80 21.47 6.03
CA ASN A 535 -8.59 22.35 7.18
C ASN A 535 -9.50 22.02 8.37
N TRP A 536 -10.03 20.79 8.48
CA TRP A 536 -10.93 20.37 9.57
C TRP A 536 -10.30 20.61 10.94
N THR A 537 -9.01 20.31 11.09
CA THR A 537 -8.25 20.54 12.34
C THR A 537 -8.30 22.00 12.76
N GLU A 538 -7.90 22.90 11.86
CA GLU A 538 -7.82 24.33 12.13
C GLU A 538 -9.21 24.92 12.39
N GLU A 539 -10.20 24.56 11.58
CA GLU A 539 -11.57 25.03 11.75
C GLU A 539 -12.22 24.53 13.04
N PHE A 540 -11.98 23.27 13.42
CA PHE A 540 -12.50 22.71 14.66
C PHE A 540 -11.92 23.42 15.89
N ILE A 541 -10.61 23.66 15.91
CA ILE A 541 -9.95 24.37 17.02
C ILE A 541 -10.37 25.85 17.06
N ALA A 542 -10.48 26.50 15.91
CA ALA A 542 -10.99 27.87 15.82
C ALA A 542 -12.42 27.95 16.37
N PHE A 543 -13.30 27.02 15.96
CA PHE A 543 -14.67 26.95 16.46
C PHE A 543 -14.72 26.74 17.98
N CYS A 544 -13.90 25.83 18.52
CA CYS A 544 -13.83 25.60 19.95
C CYS A 544 -13.38 26.86 20.71
N SER A 545 -12.38 27.57 20.18
CA SER A 545 -11.88 28.81 20.76
C SER A 545 -12.93 29.92 20.74
N ASP A 546 -13.57 30.14 19.59
CA ASP A 546 -14.57 31.20 19.37
C ASP A 546 -15.84 30.98 20.22
N ARG A 547 -16.28 29.72 20.36
CA ARG A 547 -17.49 29.36 21.12
C ARG A 547 -17.22 29.02 22.58
N GLN A 548 -15.96 29.15 23.02
CA GLN A 548 -15.49 28.73 24.34
C GLN A 548 -15.93 27.29 24.66
N ALA A 549 -15.85 26.40 23.67
CA ALA A 549 -16.09 24.98 23.84
C ALA A 549 -14.85 24.34 24.49
N PRO A 550 -14.98 23.69 25.66
CA PRO A 550 -13.84 23.06 26.32
C PRO A 550 -13.27 21.89 25.53
N ILE A 551 -11.94 21.79 25.47
CA ILE A 551 -11.20 20.67 24.89
C ILE A 551 -9.89 20.50 25.67
N ASP A 552 -9.61 19.29 26.16
CA ASP A 552 -8.41 18.97 26.94
C ASP A 552 -7.40 18.14 26.14
N PHE A 553 -7.87 17.39 25.13
CA PHE A 553 -7.03 16.60 24.24
C PHE A 553 -7.60 16.54 22.82
N PHE A 554 -6.74 16.26 21.84
CA PHE A 554 -7.13 16.03 20.46
C PHE A 554 -6.94 14.55 20.10
N SER A 555 -7.92 13.96 19.44
CA SER A 555 -7.90 12.57 19.00
C SER A 555 -8.11 12.41 17.50
N PHE A 556 -7.42 11.43 16.92
CA PHE A 556 -7.38 11.17 15.48
C PHE A 556 -6.95 9.73 15.19
N HIS A 557 -7.19 9.27 13.97
CA HIS A 557 -6.85 7.92 13.51
C HIS A 557 -5.88 7.96 12.33
N VAL A 558 -5.08 6.92 12.16
CA VAL A 558 -4.18 6.78 11.00
C VAL A 558 -4.09 5.32 10.54
N TYR A 559 -4.23 5.10 9.24
CA TYR A 559 -4.04 3.82 8.55
C TYR A 559 -3.14 4.04 7.32
N SER A 560 -2.71 2.97 6.64
CA SER A 560 -1.78 3.11 5.49
C SER A 560 -2.47 3.51 4.20
N GLU A 561 -3.76 3.21 4.05
CA GLU A 561 -4.55 3.62 2.90
C GLU A 561 -4.64 5.14 2.73
N TYR A 562 -4.80 5.66 1.51
CA TYR A 562 -5.20 7.04 1.26
C TYR A 562 -6.69 7.12 0.88
N PRO A 563 -7.55 7.75 1.69
CA PRO A 563 -8.98 7.80 1.41
C PRO A 563 -9.21 8.91 0.39
N SER A 564 -9.56 8.54 -0.84
CA SER A 564 -10.04 9.49 -1.85
C SER A 564 -11.45 9.96 -1.47
N LEU A 565 -11.54 11.04 -0.67
CA LEU A 565 -12.78 11.46 -0.02
C LEU A 565 -13.80 12.21 -0.90
N LYS A 566 -13.69 12.25 -2.24
CA LYS A 566 -14.54 13.17 -3.02
C LYS A 566 -15.25 12.68 -4.26
N GLU A 567 -15.05 11.45 -4.74
CA GLU A 567 -15.84 10.92 -5.85
C GLU A 567 -16.04 9.42 -5.67
N GLU A 568 -17.19 8.91 -6.10
CA GLU A 568 -17.40 7.48 -6.37
C GLU A 568 -16.43 7.03 -7.48
N GLN A 569 -15.15 6.92 -7.14
CA GLN A 569 -14.17 6.29 -7.98
C GLN A 569 -14.08 4.82 -7.56
N PRO A 570 -14.08 3.86 -8.51
CA PRO A 570 -13.84 2.45 -8.24
C PRO A 570 -12.34 2.19 -7.96
N LYS A 571 -11.69 3.09 -7.23
CA LYS A 571 -10.25 3.05 -6.96
C LYS A 571 -9.91 2.02 -5.90
N LEU A 572 -8.82 1.30 -6.15
CA LEU A 572 -8.05 0.64 -5.13
C LEU A 572 -7.34 1.69 -4.30
N THR A 573 -7.41 1.50 -3.00
CA THR A 573 -6.84 2.46 -2.06
C THR A 573 -5.33 2.47 -2.17
N THR A 574 -4.73 3.58 -2.63
CA THR A 574 -3.27 3.75 -2.67
C THR A 574 -2.72 3.65 -1.26
N LEU A 575 -1.70 2.83 -1.03
CA LEU A 575 -1.04 2.73 0.26
C LEU A 575 0.08 3.77 0.35
N MET A 576 0.09 4.46 1.47
CA MET A 576 1.03 5.50 1.84
C MET A 576 2.35 4.89 2.31
N PRO A 577 3.47 5.61 2.09
CA PRO A 577 4.78 5.13 2.54
C PRO A 577 4.83 4.94 4.05
N SER A 578 5.73 4.09 4.53
CA SER A 578 5.89 3.82 5.97
C SER A 578 6.06 5.07 6.86
N THR A 579 6.64 6.17 6.35
CA THR A 579 6.78 7.41 7.14
C THR A 579 5.46 8.10 7.45
N PHE A 580 4.38 7.76 6.73
CA PHE A 580 3.07 8.41 6.79
C PHE A 580 2.49 8.53 8.20
N TYR A 581 2.70 7.53 9.06
CA TYR A 581 2.24 7.56 10.45
C TYR A 581 2.89 8.70 11.24
N LEU A 582 4.22 8.77 11.21
CA LEU A 582 4.97 9.82 11.90
C LEU A 582 4.75 11.18 11.23
N ASP A 583 4.64 11.22 9.90
CA ASP A 583 4.38 12.44 9.15
C ASP A 583 2.98 12.98 9.45
N SER A 584 1.98 12.12 9.67
CA SER A 584 0.65 12.52 10.13
C SER A 584 0.71 13.18 11.51
N VAL A 585 1.48 12.61 12.44
CA VAL A 585 1.68 13.22 13.77
C VAL A 585 2.36 14.59 13.64
N LYS A 586 3.44 14.68 12.86
CA LYS A 586 4.17 15.94 12.63
C LYS A 586 3.27 16.99 11.98
N ARG A 587 2.46 16.59 11.00
CA ARG A 587 1.54 17.48 10.28
C ARG A 587 0.44 17.99 11.20
N LEU A 588 -0.16 17.13 12.02
CA LEU A 588 -1.13 17.53 13.03
C LEU A 588 -0.51 18.51 14.04
N ARG A 589 0.69 18.23 14.53
CA ARG A 589 1.43 19.15 15.42
C ARG A 589 1.68 20.51 14.77
N SER A 590 2.09 20.53 13.50
CA SER A 590 2.29 21.76 12.74
C SER A 590 0.99 22.56 12.59
N LYS A 591 -0.12 21.90 12.25
CA LYS A 591 -1.45 22.54 12.17
C LYS A 591 -1.86 23.13 13.51
N LEU A 592 -1.74 22.38 14.61
CA LEU A 592 -2.08 22.85 15.96
C LEU A 592 -1.20 24.02 16.41
N ALA A 593 0.09 24.03 16.06
CA ALA A 593 1.01 25.12 16.38
C ALA A 593 0.56 26.49 15.81
N ALA A 594 -0.25 26.47 14.75
CA ALA A 594 -0.83 27.67 14.14
C ALA A 594 -2.18 28.09 14.76
N THR A 595 -2.66 27.38 15.79
CA THR A 595 -3.97 27.64 16.44
C THR A 595 -3.80 28.22 17.84
N ALA A 596 -4.92 28.50 18.51
CA ALA A 596 -4.94 28.96 19.91
C ALA A 596 -4.54 27.86 20.92
N LEU A 597 -4.43 26.60 20.50
CA LEU A 597 -4.19 25.44 21.38
C LEU A 597 -3.03 24.56 20.88
N PRO A 598 -1.79 25.09 20.84
CA PRO A 598 -0.63 24.41 20.25
C PRO A 598 -0.18 23.16 21.02
N ASP A 599 -0.39 23.14 22.34
CA ASP A 599 0.15 22.12 23.26
C ASP A 599 -0.88 21.03 23.64
N LEU A 600 -1.96 20.85 22.87
CA LEU A 600 -2.97 19.83 23.17
C LEU A 600 -2.34 18.43 23.28
N GLU A 601 -2.77 17.69 24.31
CA GLU A 601 -2.46 16.27 24.45
C GLU A 601 -3.00 15.52 23.22
N LEU A 602 -2.19 14.64 22.61
CA LEU A 602 -2.59 13.90 21.41
C LEU A 602 -2.75 12.42 21.70
N HIS A 603 -3.88 11.88 21.26
CA HIS A 603 -4.16 10.46 21.25
C HIS A 603 -4.42 10.00 19.82
N MET A 604 -3.61 9.05 19.35
CA MET A 604 -3.99 8.28 18.16
C MET A 604 -4.91 7.15 18.66
N THR A 605 -6.23 7.40 18.60
CA THR A 605 -7.27 6.56 19.22
C THR A 605 -7.63 5.33 18.40
N GLU A 606 -7.15 5.26 17.17
CA GLU A 606 -7.08 4.07 16.33
C GLU A 606 -5.86 4.14 15.41
N TRP A 607 -5.19 3.01 15.23
CA TRP A 607 -4.25 2.80 14.14
C TRP A 607 -4.10 1.31 13.84
N ASN A 608 -3.88 0.99 12.58
CA ASN A 608 -3.46 -0.32 12.10
C ASN A 608 -2.82 -0.13 10.71
N PHE A 609 -2.25 -1.19 10.13
CA PHE A 609 -1.78 -1.14 8.75
C PHE A 609 -2.92 -0.82 7.78
N SER A 610 -4.05 -1.52 7.90
CA SER A 610 -5.20 -1.34 7.02
C SER A 610 -6.44 -0.92 7.78
N LEU A 611 -7.26 -0.07 7.18
CA LEU A 611 -8.61 0.25 7.65
C LEU A 611 -9.66 -0.82 7.30
N TYR A 612 -9.28 -1.86 6.56
CA TYR A 612 -10.18 -2.95 6.16
C TYR A 612 -9.98 -4.19 7.05
N ASP A 613 -11.06 -4.66 7.66
CA ASP A 613 -11.07 -5.82 8.57
C ASP A 613 -10.95 -7.18 7.85
N ARG A 614 -10.61 -7.16 6.56
CA ARG A 614 -10.38 -8.33 5.68
C ARG A 614 -9.00 -8.31 5.03
N ASN A 615 -8.13 -7.38 5.43
CA ASN A 615 -6.79 -7.33 4.88
C ASN A 615 -5.93 -8.47 5.45
N LEU A 616 -5.67 -9.48 4.63
CA LEU A 616 -4.95 -10.70 5.01
C LEU A 616 -3.56 -10.46 5.62
N ILE A 617 -2.96 -9.28 5.39
CA ILE A 617 -1.70 -8.86 6.00
C ILE A 617 -1.77 -8.88 7.53
N HIS A 618 -2.93 -8.60 8.12
CA HIS A 618 -3.10 -8.49 9.57
C HIS A 618 -2.68 -9.75 10.34
N ASP A 619 -2.70 -10.92 9.70
CA ASP A 619 -2.33 -12.19 10.33
C ASP A 619 -0.84 -12.54 10.19
N THR A 620 -0.09 -11.78 9.39
CA THR A 620 1.28 -12.12 8.98
C THR A 620 2.35 -11.62 9.95
N MET A 621 3.57 -12.13 9.80
CA MET A 621 4.75 -11.68 10.54
C MET A 621 5.11 -10.22 10.27
N PHE A 622 4.72 -9.66 9.11
CA PHE A 622 4.89 -8.23 8.82
C PHE A 622 4.29 -7.36 9.94
N MET A 623 3.12 -7.73 10.47
CA MET A 623 2.46 -6.97 11.53
C MET A 623 3.26 -6.93 12.83
N GLY A 624 4.08 -7.94 13.10
CA GLY A 624 5.01 -7.91 14.23
C GLY A 624 6.02 -6.77 14.08
N ALA A 625 6.77 -6.77 12.96
CA ALA A 625 7.75 -5.72 12.69
C ALA A 625 7.11 -4.33 12.53
N PHE A 626 5.91 -4.25 11.94
CA PHE A 626 5.11 -3.03 11.82
C PHE A 626 4.82 -2.40 13.18
N VAL A 627 4.31 -3.20 14.14
CA VAL A 627 4.00 -2.72 15.49
C VAL A 627 5.25 -2.13 16.16
N VAL A 628 6.37 -2.87 16.12
CA VAL A 628 7.63 -2.40 16.70
C VAL A 628 8.10 -1.11 16.01
N HIS A 629 8.13 -1.10 14.68
CA HIS A 629 8.60 0.04 13.90
C HIS A 629 7.87 1.32 14.27
N HIS A 630 6.53 1.32 14.19
CA HIS A 630 5.74 2.52 14.41
C HIS A 630 5.65 2.92 15.90
N ALA A 631 5.67 1.96 16.83
CA ALA A 631 5.77 2.27 18.25
C ALA A 631 7.08 3.00 18.58
N LEU A 632 8.20 2.62 17.96
CA LEU A 632 9.50 3.28 18.19
C LEU A 632 9.63 4.61 17.44
N GLN A 633 9.11 4.72 16.21
CA GLN A 633 9.15 5.95 15.42
C GLN A 633 8.31 7.09 16.01
N THR A 634 7.21 6.77 16.68
CA THR A 634 6.29 7.77 17.28
C THR A 634 6.63 8.09 18.74
N LEU A 635 7.73 7.56 19.27
CA LEU A 635 8.12 7.74 20.66
C LEU A 635 8.27 9.24 21.02
N GLY A 636 7.63 9.64 22.12
CA GLY A 636 7.69 11.01 22.63
C GLY A 636 6.83 12.03 21.85
N THR A 637 6.12 11.62 20.81
CA THR A 637 5.28 12.52 19.99
C THR A 637 3.79 12.49 20.38
N LEU A 638 3.34 11.38 20.99
CA LEU A 638 1.95 11.07 21.35
C LEU A 638 1.84 10.67 22.82
N LYS A 639 0.66 10.90 23.41
CA LYS A 639 0.32 10.37 24.74
C LYS A 639 -0.02 8.88 24.67
N SER A 640 -0.75 8.48 23.63
CA SER A 640 -1.13 7.08 23.39
C SER A 640 -1.19 6.74 21.92
N LEU A 641 -0.99 5.45 21.65
CA LEU A 641 -1.04 4.84 20.34
C LEU A 641 -1.90 3.57 20.43
N ALA A 642 -3.16 3.65 19.98
CA ALA A 642 -4.19 2.67 20.29
C ALA A 642 -4.45 1.70 19.13
N TYR A 643 -3.78 0.55 19.16
CA TYR A 643 -3.83 -0.43 18.06
C TYR A 643 -5.26 -0.96 17.90
N TRP A 644 -5.83 -0.74 16.71
CA TRP A 644 -7.17 -1.20 16.33
C TRP A 644 -7.07 -2.58 15.71
N SER A 645 -7.33 -3.69 16.42
CA SER A 645 -7.88 -3.82 17.78
C SER A 645 -7.22 -4.97 18.55
N PHE A 646 -7.61 -5.22 19.81
CA PHE A 646 -6.99 -6.31 20.57
C PHE A 646 -7.48 -7.72 20.17
N THR A 647 -8.63 -7.86 19.52
CA THR A 647 -9.28 -9.15 19.22
C THR A 647 -10.10 -9.13 17.93
N ASP A 648 -10.14 -10.27 17.24
CA ASP A 648 -11.05 -10.55 16.13
C ASP A 648 -12.48 -10.95 16.59
N VAL A 649 -12.77 -10.94 17.89
CA VAL A 649 -14.17 -10.90 18.36
C VAL A 649 -14.73 -9.51 18.06
N PHE A 650 -15.11 -9.34 16.80
CA PHE A 650 -15.31 -8.04 16.14
C PHE A 650 -16.28 -8.20 14.96
N GLU A 651 -17.27 -7.32 14.84
CA GLU A 651 -18.38 -7.51 13.90
C GLU A 651 -18.79 -6.24 13.11
N GLU A 652 -17.87 -5.32 12.83
CA GLU A 652 -18.17 -4.20 11.89
C GLU A 652 -18.63 -4.70 10.52
N SER A 653 -17.99 -5.76 10.05
CA SER A 653 -18.42 -6.57 8.91
C SER A 653 -18.86 -7.96 9.35
N GLN A 654 -19.67 -8.65 8.53
CA GLN A 654 -20.08 -10.02 8.82
C GLN A 654 -18.87 -10.96 8.97
N VAL A 655 -18.80 -11.68 10.08
CA VAL A 655 -17.67 -12.56 10.43
C VAL A 655 -17.46 -13.66 9.37
N PRO A 656 -16.27 -13.81 8.77
CA PRO A 656 -15.99 -14.83 7.75
C PRO A 656 -15.95 -16.25 8.30
N SER A 657 -15.93 -17.27 7.44
CA SER A 657 -15.77 -18.67 7.87
C SER A 657 -14.35 -19.01 8.33
N SER A 658 -13.32 -18.56 7.59
CA SER A 658 -11.89 -18.79 7.92
C SER A 658 -11.52 -18.16 9.26
N MET A 659 -10.63 -18.81 10.02
CA MET A 659 -10.16 -18.27 11.31
C MET A 659 -9.05 -17.21 11.19
N LEU A 660 -8.32 -17.17 10.07
CA LEU A 660 -7.29 -16.18 9.74
C LEU A 660 -7.69 -15.50 8.43
N TYR A 661 -8.49 -14.45 8.55
CA TYR A 661 -9.17 -13.79 7.43
C TYR A 661 -8.75 -12.31 7.30
N GLY A 662 -7.65 -11.90 7.95
CA GLY A 662 -7.23 -10.51 7.96
C GLY A 662 -7.98 -9.61 8.94
N GLY A 663 -8.54 -10.18 10.01
CA GLY A 663 -9.17 -9.40 11.08
C GLY A 663 -8.16 -8.50 11.81
N PHE A 664 -8.64 -7.37 12.33
CA PHE A 664 -7.81 -6.36 12.99
C PHE A 664 -7.03 -6.85 14.22
N GLY A 665 -7.53 -7.88 14.90
CA GLY A 665 -7.16 -8.25 16.25
C GLY A 665 -5.70 -8.66 16.44
N LEU A 666 -5.13 -8.33 17.61
CA LEU A 666 -3.90 -8.98 18.10
C LEU A 666 -4.08 -10.49 18.34
N MET A 667 -5.31 -10.90 18.63
CA MET A 667 -5.72 -12.29 18.76
C MET A 667 -6.84 -12.60 17.77
N ASN A 668 -6.82 -13.80 17.18
CA ASN A 668 -7.94 -14.25 16.37
C ASN A 668 -9.16 -14.63 17.24
N ARG A 669 -10.29 -14.94 16.60
CA ARG A 669 -11.54 -15.29 17.30
C ARG A 669 -11.42 -16.51 18.23
N ASN A 670 -10.46 -17.41 17.98
CA ASN A 670 -10.20 -18.60 18.78
C ASN A 670 -9.17 -18.35 19.89
N GLY A 671 -8.67 -17.12 20.04
CA GLY A 671 -7.67 -16.76 21.04
C GLY A 671 -6.23 -17.08 20.64
N LEU A 672 -5.97 -17.46 19.38
CA LEU A 672 -4.62 -17.59 18.87
C LEU A 672 -3.99 -16.20 18.70
N LYS A 673 -2.80 -16.03 19.27
CA LYS A 673 -2.06 -14.77 19.25
C LYS A 673 -1.34 -14.60 17.92
N LYS A 674 -1.56 -13.47 17.26
CA LYS A 674 -0.90 -13.10 16.01
C LYS A 674 0.50 -12.52 16.28
N PRO A 675 1.38 -12.40 15.28
CA PRO A 675 2.71 -11.81 15.45
C PRO A 675 2.70 -10.41 16.09
N SER A 676 1.69 -9.59 15.79
CA SER A 676 1.48 -8.27 16.41
C SER A 676 1.31 -8.33 17.93
N TYR A 677 0.61 -9.35 18.47
CA TYR A 677 0.50 -9.56 19.92
C TYR A 677 1.88 -9.77 20.55
N TYR A 678 2.68 -10.64 19.96
CA TYR A 678 4.00 -10.98 20.48
C TYR A 678 4.99 -9.82 20.31
N ALA A 679 4.83 -8.97 19.29
CA ALA A 679 5.57 -7.71 19.19
C ALA A 679 5.31 -6.80 20.40
N PHE A 680 4.05 -6.63 20.83
CA PHE A 680 3.73 -5.93 22.07
C PHE A 680 4.31 -6.63 23.31
N GLU A 681 4.31 -7.96 23.37
CA GLU A 681 4.94 -8.69 24.48
C GLU A 681 6.46 -8.45 24.54
N LEU A 682 7.14 -8.38 23.39
CA LEU A 682 8.57 -8.07 23.33
C LEU A 682 8.86 -6.61 23.70
N LEU A 683 8.01 -5.66 23.28
CA LEU A 683 8.07 -4.27 23.74
C LEU A 683 7.86 -4.15 25.25
N ALA A 684 6.97 -4.96 25.83
CA ALA A 684 6.71 -4.97 27.28
C ALA A 684 7.94 -5.34 28.11
N LYS A 685 8.82 -6.20 27.55
CA LYS A 685 10.06 -6.64 28.21
C LYS A 685 11.16 -5.58 28.23
N LEU A 686 11.07 -4.50 27.44
CA LEU A 686 12.03 -3.41 27.47
C LEU A 686 12.07 -2.73 28.84
N GLY A 687 13.23 -2.19 29.21
CA GLY A 687 13.45 -1.46 30.46
C GLY A 687 12.71 -0.13 30.53
N ASP A 688 13.00 0.66 31.57
CA ASP A 688 12.38 1.97 31.83
C ASP A 688 13.29 3.15 31.45
N ARG A 689 14.48 2.87 30.90
CA ARG A 689 15.40 3.89 30.38
C ARG A 689 15.97 3.49 29.03
N ILE A 690 16.00 4.40 28.07
CA ILE A 690 16.61 4.23 26.74
C ILE A 690 18.09 4.56 26.82
N VAL A 691 18.93 3.59 26.52
CA VAL A 691 20.39 3.72 26.48
C VAL A 691 20.85 4.16 25.09
N SER A 692 20.28 3.53 24.04
CA SER A 692 20.56 3.85 22.65
C SER A 692 19.36 3.47 21.77
N GLN A 693 19.20 4.13 20.63
CA GLN A 693 18.18 3.82 19.63
C GLN A 693 18.72 4.21 18.25
N GLY A 694 18.45 3.39 17.25
CA GLY A 694 18.80 3.68 15.87
C GLY A 694 17.83 3.03 14.90
N ASP A 695 18.22 2.98 13.63
CA ASP A 695 17.42 2.31 12.62
C ASP A 695 17.39 0.78 12.89
N GLY A 696 16.18 0.24 13.10
CA GLY A 696 15.96 -1.17 13.35
C GLY A 696 16.33 -1.67 14.74
N TYR A 697 16.67 -0.80 15.71
CA TYR A 697 16.95 -1.26 17.07
C TYR A 697 16.66 -0.24 18.19
N ILE A 698 16.44 -0.76 19.39
CA ILE A 698 16.42 0.00 20.64
C ILE A 698 17.13 -0.79 21.74
N VAL A 699 17.93 -0.08 22.54
CA VAL A 699 18.59 -0.57 23.75
C VAL A 699 17.99 0.15 24.94
N THR A 700 17.53 -0.62 25.91
CA THR A 700 17.00 -0.12 27.18
C THR A 700 17.70 -0.76 28.37
N SER A 701 17.65 -0.10 29.52
CA SER A 701 18.12 -0.63 30.80
C SER A 701 16.97 -0.62 31.81
N GLY A 702 16.93 -1.64 32.67
CA GLY A 702 16.06 -1.67 33.84
C GLY A 702 16.76 -1.20 35.12
N GLN A 703 15.97 -0.94 36.17
CA GLN A 703 16.46 -0.42 37.46
C GLN A 703 17.47 -1.33 38.19
N ASN A 704 17.47 -2.62 37.87
CA ASN A 704 18.37 -3.63 38.45
C ASN A 704 19.70 -3.79 37.67
N GLY A 705 19.98 -2.91 36.72
CA GLY A 705 21.15 -3.00 35.84
C GLY A 705 20.99 -4.02 34.69
N SER A 706 19.81 -4.60 34.50
CA SER A 706 19.55 -5.43 33.32
C SER A 706 19.50 -4.60 32.04
N LEU A 707 19.94 -5.19 30.94
CA LEU A 707 19.93 -4.59 29.62
C LEU A 707 18.96 -5.33 28.70
N GLN A 708 18.26 -4.61 27.83
CA GLN A 708 17.39 -5.20 26.80
C GLN A 708 17.69 -4.58 25.44
N ILE A 709 17.94 -5.43 24.45
CA ILE A 709 18.33 -5.03 23.09
C ILE A 709 17.33 -5.64 22.13
N LEU A 710 16.44 -4.82 21.58
CA LEU A 710 15.46 -5.24 20.57
C LEU A 710 15.97 -4.81 19.20
N MET A 711 16.08 -5.75 18.28
CA MET A 711 16.46 -5.57 16.88
C MET A 711 15.31 -6.07 16.00
N TYR A 712 15.03 -5.39 14.90
CA TYR A 712 13.96 -5.75 13.97
C TYR A 712 14.29 -5.33 12.54
N ASN A 713 13.71 -6.05 11.57
CA ASN A 713 13.87 -5.76 10.16
C ASN A 713 12.50 -5.49 9.51
N TYR A 714 12.17 -4.22 9.33
CA TYR A 714 10.91 -3.79 8.72
C TYR A 714 11.05 -3.68 7.20
N ALA A 715 10.33 -4.53 6.48
CA ALA A 715 10.14 -4.43 5.03
C ALA A 715 8.71 -3.97 4.75
N HIS A 716 8.58 -2.86 4.01
CA HIS A 716 7.29 -2.30 3.67
C HIS A 716 6.70 -3.04 2.46
N VAL A 717 5.45 -2.74 2.12
CA VAL A 717 4.85 -3.25 0.87
C VAL A 717 5.58 -2.66 -0.34
N ASP A 718 5.66 -3.43 -1.42
CA ASP A 718 6.28 -2.98 -2.66
C ASP A 718 5.43 -1.92 -3.39
N GLN A 719 6.01 -1.30 -4.42
CA GLN A 719 5.35 -0.22 -5.17
C GLN A 719 4.08 -0.70 -5.88
N LEU A 720 4.04 -1.95 -6.33
CA LEU A 720 2.91 -2.52 -7.08
C LEU A 720 1.71 -2.72 -6.14
N PHE A 721 1.92 -3.34 -4.99
CA PHE A 721 0.90 -3.46 -3.96
C PHE A 721 0.49 -2.09 -3.41
N ALA A 722 1.43 -1.16 -3.22
CA ALA A 722 1.12 0.19 -2.79
C ALA A 722 0.29 0.97 -3.83
N SER A 723 0.46 0.68 -5.11
CA SER A 723 -0.37 1.24 -6.20
C SER A 723 -1.74 0.56 -6.33
N GLY A 724 -2.06 -0.42 -5.50
CA GLY A 724 -3.35 -1.09 -5.45
C GLY A 724 -3.37 -2.50 -6.05
N ASP A 725 -2.25 -3.11 -6.41
CA ASP A 725 -2.28 -4.49 -6.90
C ASP A 725 -2.24 -5.51 -5.74
N TRP A 726 -3.40 -6.12 -5.48
CA TRP A 726 -3.54 -7.12 -4.41
C TRP A 726 -3.30 -8.56 -4.86
N SER A 727 -2.91 -8.81 -6.12
CA SER A 727 -2.80 -10.17 -6.69
C SER A 727 -1.75 -11.05 -5.99
N GLY A 728 -0.75 -10.43 -5.35
CA GLY A 728 0.21 -11.13 -4.51
C GLY A 728 -0.33 -11.55 -3.13
N LEU A 729 -1.49 -11.05 -2.71
CA LEU A 729 -2.09 -11.31 -1.41
C LEU A 729 -3.24 -12.31 -1.54
N THR A 730 -2.93 -13.57 -1.31
CA THR A 730 -3.91 -14.68 -1.32
C THR A 730 -4.06 -15.30 0.06
N GLU A 731 -5.05 -16.18 0.25
CA GLU A 731 -5.25 -16.88 1.52
C GLU A 731 -4.00 -17.59 2.05
N LEU A 732 -3.19 -18.19 1.16
CA LEU A 732 -2.02 -19.00 1.52
C LEU A 732 -0.67 -18.32 1.24
N SER A 733 -0.62 -17.39 0.28
CA SER A 733 0.59 -16.61 -0.02
C SER A 733 0.33 -15.14 0.31
N ARG A 734 0.93 -14.66 1.40
CA ARG A 734 0.71 -13.30 1.92
C ARG A 734 1.97 -12.43 1.98
N TYR A 735 3.10 -12.91 1.43
CA TYR A 735 4.40 -12.22 1.55
C TYR A 735 5.00 -11.77 0.20
N THR A 736 4.39 -12.12 -0.93
CA THR A 736 4.92 -11.75 -2.25
C THR A 736 4.69 -10.28 -2.61
N ILE A 737 4.01 -9.52 -1.75
CA ILE A 737 3.65 -8.10 -1.90
C ILE A 737 4.60 -7.13 -1.18
N PHE A 738 5.64 -7.66 -0.53
CA PHE A 738 6.62 -6.84 0.19
C PHE A 738 7.83 -6.52 -0.68
N GLU A 739 8.51 -5.43 -0.33
CA GLU A 739 9.83 -5.11 -0.84
C GLU A 739 10.77 -6.31 -0.66
N GLU A 740 11.55 -6.64 -1.70
CA GLU A 740 12.61 -7.64 -1.58
C GLU A 740 13.78 -7.07 -0.78
N LYS A 741 13.66 -7.11 0.56
CA LYS A 741 14.75 -6.82 1.48
C LYS A 741 15.47 -8.11 1.87
N GLY A 742 16.80 -8.05 1.94
CA GLY A 742 17.60 -9.14 2.48
C GLY A 742 17.63 -9.14 4.01
N ASN A 743 18.48 -9.99 4.57
CA ASN A 743 18.69 -10.01 6.01
C ASN A 743 19.41 -8.74 6.48
N ARG A 744 19.11 -8.31 7.71
CA ARG A 744 19.86 -7.24 8.37
C ARG A 744 20.81 -7.82 9.40
N ALA A 745 22.08 -7.43 9.35
CA ALA A 745 23.08 -7.85 10.32
C ALA A 745 23.29 -6.75 11.37
N PHE A 746 23.20 -7.12 12.64
CA PHE A 746 23.45 -6.23 13.77
C PHE A 746 24.73 -6.67 14.48
N HIS A 747 25.79 -5.87 14.37
CA HIS A 747 27.07 -6.09 15.02
C HIS A 747 27.01 -5.49 16.43
N LEU A 748 26.68 -6.34 17.40
CA LEU A 748 26.58 -5.94 18.79
C LEU A 748 27.97 -6.01 19.45
N LYS A 749 28.42 -4.89 20.02
CA LYS A 749 29.59 -4.83 20.90
C LYS A 749 29.20 -4.24 22.25
N LEU A 750 29.32 -5.06 23.29
CA LEU A 750 29.15 -4.65 24.68
C LEU A 750 30.53 -4.53 25.34
N ASN A 751 30.80 -3.38 25.94
CA ASN A 751 32.05 -3.11 26.65
C ASN A 751 32.15 -3.89 27.99
N GLU A 752 33.23 -3.66 28.74
CA GLU A 752 33.54 -4.38 29.99
C GLU A 752 32.36 -4.39 30.97
N ARG A 753 32.08 -5.58 31.51
CA ARG A 753 30.99 -5.83 32.46
C ARG A 753 31.57 -6.11 33.84
N GLU A 754 30.88 -5.65 34.87
CA GLU A 754 31.30 -5.91 36.26
C GLU A 754 30.98 -7.34 36.70
N HIS A 755 29.93 -7.94 36.16
CA HIS A 755 29.40 -9.23 36.58
C HIS A 755 29.17 -10.14 35.38
N GLY A 756 29.10 -11.46 35.62
CA GLY A 756 28.57 -12.38 34.62
C GLY A 756 27.09 -12.08 34.35
N CYS A 757 26.57 -12.52 33.21
CA CYS A 757 25.16 -12.29 32.89
C CYS A 757 24.48 -13.52 32.27
N LYS A 758 23.20 -13.68 32.57
CA LYS A 758 22.31 -14.55 31.84
C LYS A 758 21.79 -13.79 30.62
N VAL A 759 22.02 -14.32 29.43
CA VAL A 759 21.46 -13.78 28.19
C VAL A 759 20.27 -14.64 27.78
N THR A 760 19.09 -14.04 27.71
CA THR A 760 17.89 -14.70 27.14
C THR A 760 17.55 -14.03 25.83
N ARG A 761 17.52 -14.83 24.77
CA ARG A 761 17.23 -14.43 23.40
C ARG A 761 15.84 -14.88 23.01
N TYR A 762 15.03 -13.97 22.50
CA TYR A 762 13.69 -14.22 21.94
C TYR A 762 13.71 -13.91 20.46
N ARG A 763 13.40 -14.90 19.62
CA ARG A 763 13.35 -14.78 18.17
C ARG A 763 11.92 -14.96 17.68
N LEU A 764 11.41 -13.99 16.94
CA LEU A 764 10.08 -14.01 16.33
C LEU A 764 10.23 -13.68 14.84
N ASP A 765 9.95 -14.64 13.96
CA ASP A 765 9.96 -14.47 12.51
C ASP A 765 9.04 -15.53 11.85
N ARG A 766 9.06 -15.64 10.52
CA ARG A 766 8.20 -16.58 9.77
C ARG A 766 8.45 -18.06 10.11
N GLU A 767 9.68 -18.39 10.50
CA GLU A 767 10.07 -19.74 10.90
C GLU A 767 9.91 -19.96 12.42
N HIS A 768 9.76 -18.88 13.19
CA HIS A 768 9.70 -18.91 14.64
C HIS A 768 8.53 -18.07 15.16
N GLY A 769 7.38 -18.71 15.40
CA GLY A 769 6.29 -18.11 16.20
C GLY A 769 5.18 -17.40 15.44
N SER A 770 5.22 -17.38 14.10
CA SER A 770 4.13 -16.86 13.27
C SER A 770 2.97 -17.86 13.16
N VAL A 771 1.81 -17.52 13.75
CA VAL A 771 0.61 -18.38 13.70
C VAL A 771 0.13 -18.62 12.27
N PHE A 772 0.21 -17.62 11.39
CA PHE A 772 -0.18 -17.76 9.99
C PHE A 772 0.73 -18.76 9.26
N ASP A 773 2.05 -18.61 9.37
CA ASP A 773 2.99 -19.51 8.70
C ASP A 773 2.86 -20.94 9.24
N GLU A 774 2.60 -21.13 10.55
CA GLU A 774 2.30 -22.44 11.15
C GLU A 774 0.96 -23.02 10.67
N TRP A 775 -0.07 -22.20 10.53
CA TRP A 775 -1.37 -22.62 10.01
C TRP A 775 -1.27 -23.06 8.55
N VAL A 776 -0.50 -22.35 7.72
CA VAL A 776 -0.22 -22.77 6.34
C VAL A 776 0.56 -24.09 6.32
N ARG A 777 1.58 -24.25 7.17
CA ARG A 777 2.34 -25.52 7.31
C ARG A 777 1.46 -26.70 7.75
N LEU A 778 0.42 -26.45 8.56
CA LEU A 778 -0.55 -27.44 8.99
C LEU A 778 -1.53 -27.86 7.87
N GLY A 779 -1.54 -27.15 6.73
CA GLY A 779 -2.47 -27.41 5.62
C GLY A 779 -3.67 -26.47 5.61
N ALA A 780 -3.61 -25.36 6.35
CA ALA A 780 -4.59 -24.28 6.36
C ALA A 780 -6.06 -24.73 6.60
N PRO A 781 -6.35 -25.51 7.68
CA PRO A 781 -7.72 -25.95 7.95
C PRO A 781 -8.65 -24.76 8.17
N THR A 782 -9.77 -24.73 7.44
CA THR A 782 -10.83 -23.71 7.63
C THR A 782 -11.51 -23.84 8.98
N TYR A 783 -11.72 -25.07 9.45
CA TYR A 783 -12.37 -25.40 10.71
C TYR A 783 -11.46 -26.32 11.54
N PRO A 784 -10.41 -25.78 12.17
CA PRO A 784 -9.48 -26.60 12.95
C PRO A 784 -10.20 -27.24 14.16
N THR A 785 -9.85 -28.48 14.43
CA THR A 785 -10.17 -29.21 15.65
C THR A 785 -9.50 -28.59 16.87
N GLU A 786 -9.93 -28.99 18.07
CA GLU A 786 -9.30 -28.54 19.31
C GLU A 786 -7.81 -28.93 19.38
N GLU A 787 -7.45 -30.11 18.90
CA GLU A 787 -6.05 -30.57 18.83
C GLU A 787 -5.21 -29.67 17.91
N GLU A 788 -5.74 -29.32 16.73
CA GLU A 788 -5.08 -28.40 15.79
C GLU A 788 -4.94 -26.98 16.35
N LEU A 789 -5.97 -26.47 17.04
CA LEU A 789 -5.89 -25.17 17.72
C LEU A 789 -4.84 -25.17 18.84
N GLN A 790 -4.80 -26.22 19.66
CA GLN A 790 -3.78 -26.37 20.70
C GLN A 790 -2.39 -26.48 20.07
N PHE A 791 -2.22 -27.25 19.00
CA PHE A 791 -0.95 -27.35 18.28
C PHE A 791 -0.47 -25.97 17.81
N LEU A 792 -1.33 -25.19 17.14
CA LEU A 792 -1.00 -23.83 16.69
C LEU A 792 -0.67 -22.92 17.87
N GLN A 793 -1.41 -23.01 18.98
CA GLN A 793 -1.15 -22.22 20.18
C GLN A 793 0.24 -22.49 20.77
N HIS A 794 0.69 -23.75 20.80
CA HIS A 794 2.02 -24.14 21.31
C HIS A 794 3.15 -23.77 20.35
N ARG A 795 2.87 -23.67 19.04
CA ARG A 795 3.83 -23.29 18.00
C ARG A 795 3.93 -21.78 17.79
N SER A 796 2.93 -21.02 18.24
CA SER A 796 2.88 -19.56 18.12
C SER A 796 3.66 -18.88 19.25
N GLY A 797 4.44 -17.86 18.92
CA GLY A 797 5.20 -17.05 19.86
C GLY A 797 6.72 -17.18 19.77
N PRO A 798 7.48 -16.26 20.41
CA PRO A 798 8.92 -16.17 20.22
C PRO A 798 9.66 -17.42 20.69
N GLN A 799 10.56 -17.95 19.86
CA GLN A 799 11.51 -18.98 20.29
C GLN A 799 12.47 -18.39 21.32
N MET A 800 12.65 -19.09 22.44
CA MET A 800 13.52 -18.65 23.53
C MET A 800 14.79 -19.49 23.60
N HIS A 801 15.95 -18.84 23.70
CA HIS A 801 17.24 -19.47 23.97
C HIS A 801 17.93 -18.77 25.14
N VAL A 802 18.63 -19.53 25.98
CA VAL A 802 19.32 -19.00 27.17
C VAL A 802 20.78 -19.44 27.14
N GLU A 803 21.67 -18.48 27.36
CA GLU A 803 23.11 -18.70 27.52
C GLU A 803 23.63 -17.88 28.70
N TRP A 804 24.84 -18.22 29.16
CA TRP A 804 25.49 -17.58 30.30
C TRP A 804 26.84 -17.06 29.84
N LEU A 805 27.12 -15.79 30.15
CA LEU A 805 28.39 -15.16 29.83
C LEU A 805 29.13 -14.84 31.12
N SER A 806 30.42 -15.17 31.16
CA SER A 806 31.29 -14.80 32.29
C SER A 806 31.64 -13.31 32.27
N ALA A 807 32.04 -12.74 33.41
CA ALA A 807 32.41 -11.32 33.51
C ALA A 807 33.59 -10.94 32.58
N THR A 808 34.47 -11.90 32.27
CA THR A 808 35.65 -11.70 31.42
C THR A 808 35.36 -11.87 29.93
N GLU A 809 34.24 -12.48 29.54
CA GLU A 809 33.85 -12.61 28.15
C GLU A 809 33.36 -11.26 27.61
N ARG A 810 33.79 -10.90 26.40
CA ARG A 810 33.22 -9.77 25.67
C ARG A 810 32.07 -10.26 24.81
N LEU A 811 30.93 -9.57 24.85
CA LEU A 811 29.84 -9.84 23.91
C LEU A 811 30.09 -9.02 22.65
N GLU A 812 30.75 -9.66 21.70
CA GLU A 812 30.94 -9.17 20.33
C GLU A 812 30.35 -10.21 19.38
N HIS A 813 29.12 -9.96 18.90
CA HIS A 813 28.38 -10.94 18.11
C HIS A 813 27.56 -10.27 17.02
N THR A 814 27.50 -10.92 15.86
CA THR A 814 26.65 -10.50 14.75
C THR A 814 25.34 -11.28 14.79
N TYR A 815 24.23 -10.57 15.00
CA TYR A 815 22.90 -11.15 14.92
C TYR A 815 22.27 -10.86 13.56
N ILE A 816 21.77 -11.90 12.90
CA ILE A 816 21.08 -11.79 11.60
C ILE A 816 19.57 -11.81 11.83
N VAL A 817 18.89 -10.76 11.38
CA VAL A 817 17.43 -10.63 11.48
C VAL A 817 16.82 -10.66 10.07
N PRO A 818 16.02 -11.68 9.72
CA PRO A 818 15.40 -11.77 8.40
C PRO A 818 14.29 -10.72 8.24
N PRO A 819 13.83 -10.44 7.01
CA PRO A 819 12.70 -9.56 6.78
C PRO A 819 11.50 -9.91 7.65
N HIS A 820 10.87 -8.88 8.22
CA HIS A 820 9.79 -8.95 9.20
C HIS A 820 10.16 -9.59 10.55
N GLY A 821 11.41 -10.03 10.74
CA GLY A 821 11.89 -10.64 11.97
C GLY A 821 12.11 -9.63 13.09
N ILE A 822 11.97 -10.12 14.32
CA ILE A 822 12.27 -9.41 15.57
C ILE A 822 13.14 -10.31 16.45
N LEU A 823 14.19 -9.73 17.01
CA LEU A 823 15.09 -10.38 17.95
C LEU A 823 15.22 -9.51 19.21
N LEU A 824 14.89 -10.07 20.37
CA LEU A 824 15.14 -9.42 21.67
C LEU A 824 16.20 -10.20 22.44
N LEU A 825 17.23 -9.50 22.90
CA LEU A 825 18.16 -9.99 23.92
C LEU A 825 17.82 -9.33 25.24
N THR A 826 17.81 -10.11 26.31
CA THR A 826 17.73 -9.61 27.69
C THR A 826 18.95 -10.11 28.44
N LEU A 827 19.75 -9.18 28.96
CA LEU A 827 20.97 -9.44 29.70
C LEU A 827 20.67 -9.14 31.17
N GLN A 828 20.71 -10.18 32.00
CA GLN A 828 20.43 -10.08 33.43
C GLN A 828 21.71 -10.33 34.22
N PRO A 829 22.24 -9.33 34.94
CA PRO A 829 23.41 -9.51 35.81
C PRO A 829 23.21 -10.67 36.80
N GLN A 830 24.29 -11.39 37.07
CA GLN A 830 24.33 -12.54 37.98
C GLN A 830 25.38 -12.24 39.06
N TYR A 831 24.93 -12.19 40.31
CA TYR A 831 25.72 -11.79 41.48
C TYR A 831 26.12 -12.98 42.34
#